data_AF-A0A9Q7VXU0-F1
#
_entry.id   AF-A0A9Q7VXU0-F1
#
_cell.length_a   1.000
_cell.length_b   1.000
_cell.length_c   1.000
_cell.angle_alpha   90.00
_cell.angle_beta   90.00
_cell.angle_gamma   90.00
#
_symmetry.space_group_name_H-M   'P 1'
#
loop_
_entity.id
_entity.type
_entity.pdbx_description
1 polymer ?
#
loop_
_entity_poly.entity_id
_entity_poly.type
_entity_poly.pdbx_seq_one_letter_code
_entity_poly.pdbx_strand_id
1 'polypeptide(L)'
;VEHDWRANEAVPAALDGLAEEERLRGFDLLAAPLLRLTLVRTGEQRYHLIYTNHHILMDGWSNSRLLGEVLQRYAGQFASHAPGRYRDYIAWLQRQDATLSEHFWKQQLQGLDEPTRLAQAIAAGARAPLEEGHGSHGCTLDEAQTRSLGEFARQQKVTVNTLVQAAWLLLLQRCTGQDTVVFGATVSGRPAELKGVEQQIGLFINTLPVVAAPLPQLSVSDWLQAVQERNLALRDFEHTPLYDVQRWAGLGGEALFDNILVFENYPVSEALEKGSPAQLQFGAVGNHEQTNYPLTLSVFVAERLSFDYSYSYQHFSGAVIRQLAEGLQHLLLAMIGNPGQCLGDLSLLSDGQRTVVEQESRRAAGQVGRGLNIHQLIEAQAARTPDAVALLCAGEQLSYGQFNQRANQLAHKLIEQGVGPDVRVGIAVERGLDMIVGLLAVLKAGGAYVPLDPEYPQERLHYMMQDSGIQLLLTQSPLLERLQDGLAVPYLCLDQAPVWLAGMAQGNPPERSSAENLAYVMYTSGSTGRPKGVGITHNALSQHARATASHFNMTAADRGLQFSTFNFDAFVEQLYPALIRGASVVIRGKALWDSETFYRELIEQGISIVDLSTAYWFMLGKDFAAKGPRDFGRLRQLNLGGEAMPAEGVAAWKQAGLKHACLLNTYGPTEATVSATAHDCGAYLKGTEPLPAVIPLGKALPGRSIYLLDSSGNLPLKGVMGELMIGGDLLARGYHDRPGLTAERFIPDPFSSDGGRLYRSGDLARYDAEGVIEYAGRIDHQVKIRGFRIEMGEIEARLLELTPVREALVLAQDGASGPQLVAYVVPAAQVAADTPQAQAQLREQLKAALKEVLPDYMLPAHLLFLEALPLSPNGKLDRKALPKADASLLQQAYIAPQSELEQQVAAIWAQVLGVDQVGLDDNFFELGGHSLDALRLIGAINQALAVQLSINALFTAPTVGQLAGVIAAGQPDSAQNVIALGGSGQPLFCFHPAGGSVYGYLPLAAQLRDRCAVYGVLHQAYLQTDWSEVSWQAMIERYVASIRQVQPSGPYYLAGWSLGGSIAMDVASELEAAGETVRFLGLLDPTPPQGAGDDQIQTQEMPVTVTAESEWQAIIDKLCQQFPGSAEMIESRLRREAELDWQSIHGWVAGNIPLAPGELDRVVGLFKAEFDASLVSAVFNDLSALSAAYAYRPLRVAPRLWWSSDYARERIQIMEQAMGREVQGGEIAASYHIEARHEAMVDSRALLESFTEQLLTCLN
;
A
#
# COMPACT_ATOMS: atom_id res chain seq x y z
N VAL A 1 39.49 1.88 57.36
CA VAL A 1 40.88 1.63 56.91
C VAL A 1 41.55 2.99 56.74
N GLU A 2 42.83 3.14 57.10
CA GLU A 2 43.56 4.40 56.93
C GLU A 2 44.58 4.27 55.79
N HIS A 3 44.49 5.16 54.80
CA HIS A 3 45.46 5.27 53.71
C HIS A 3 46.25 6.58 53.85
N ASP A 4 47.57 6.55 53.65
CA ASP A 4 48.42 7.75 53.68
C ASP A 4 48.87 8.10 52.26
N TRP A 5 48.27 9.13 51.66
CA TRP A 5 48.50 9.56 50.29
C TRP A 5 49.15 10.95 50.20
N ARG A 6 49.81 11.40 51.27
CA ARG A 6 50.50 12.70 51.33
C ARG A 6 51.53 12.93 50.21
N ALA A 7 52.05 11.87 49.58
CA ALA A 7 53.05 11.92 48.51
C ALA A 7 52.48 11.69 47.09
N ASN A 8 51.16 11.57 46.92
CA ASN A 8 50.53 11.31 45.62
C ASN A 8 50.21 12.63 44.90
N GLU A 9 50.63 12.81 43.65
CA GLU A 9 50.42 14.06 42.87
C GLU A 9 49.02 14.14 42.21
N ALA A 10 48.31 13.01 42.07
CA ALA A 10 46.99 12.92 41.41
C ALA A 10 45.84 12.66 42.41
N VAL A 11 45.83 13.38 43.53
CA VAL A 11 44.95 13.09 44.69
C VAL A 11 43.44 13.04 44.35
N PRO A 12 42.83 13.99 43.62
CA PRO A 12 41.38 14.01 43.46
C PRO A 12 40.81 12.81 42.68
N ALA A 13 41.34 12.52 41.49
CA ALA A 13 40.87 11.41 40.67
C ALA A 13 41.13 10.03 41.32
N ALA A 14 42.22 9.91 42.09
CA ALA A 14 42.51 8.69 42.86
C ALA A 14 41.52 8.49 44.02
N LEU A 15 41.04 9.57 44.65
CA LEU A 15 40.03 9.49 45.71
C LEU A 15 38.67 9.04 45.15
N ASP A 16 38.26 9.59 43.99
CA ASP A 16 37.03 9.18 43.30
C ASP A 16 37.10 7.71 42.89
N GLY A 17 38.25 7.26 42.35
CA GLY A 17 38.47 5.85 42.03
C GLY A 17 38.37 4.92 43.24
N LEU A 18 38.95 5.31 44.39
CA LEU A 18 38.84 4.53 45.63
C LEU A 18 37.42 4.50 46.19
N ALA A 19 36.68 5.62 46.10
CA ALA A 19 35.28 5.67 46.49
C ALA A 19 34.43 4.73 45.63
N GLU A 20 34.71 4.66 44.33
CA GLU A 20 34.05 3.76 43.40
C GLU A 20 34.40 2.29 43.65
N GLU A 21 35.67 1.96 43.92
CA GLU A 21 36.07 0.61 44.34
C GLU A 21 35.37 0.16 45.63
N GLU A 22 35.30 1.04 46.64
CA GLU A 22 34.57 0.78 47.87
C GLU A 22 33.07 0.61 47.63
N ARG A 23 32.48 1.29 46.64
CA ARG A 23 31.09 1.13 46.25
C ARG A 23 30.85 -0.21 45.55
N LEU A 24 31.65 -0.53 44.53
CA LEU A 24 31.55 -1.76 43.73
C LEU A 24 31.79 -3.04 44.55
N ARG A 25 32.56 -2.94 45.64
CA ARG A 25 32.77 -4.04 46.58
C ARG A 25 31.46 -4.57 47.19
N GLY A 26 30.41 -3.75 47.28
CA GLY A 26 29.10 -4.15 47.80
C GLY A 26 29.12 -4.62 49.27
N PHE A 27 28.05 -5.28 49.70
CA PHE A 27 27.89 -5.88 51.02
C PHE A 27 27.21 -7.26 50.95
N ASP A 28 27.63 -8.20 51.80
CA ASP A 28 26.85 -9.40 52.10
C ASP A 28 25.82 -9.07 53.19
N LEU A 29 24.54 -9.06 52.82
CA LEU A 29 23.45 -8.66 53.72
C LEU A 29 23.25 -9.58 54.92
N LEU A 30 23.83 -10.78 54.90
CA LEU A 30 23.76 -11.75 55.99
C LEU A 30 24.92 -11.61 57.00
N ALA A 31 25.92 -10.78 56.70
CA ALA A 31 27.12 -10.61 57.52
C ALA A 31 27.35 -9.15 57.96
N ALA A 32 27.39 -8.90 59.27
CA ALA A 32 27.73 -7.58 59.80
C ALA A 32 29.25 -7.32 59.73
N PRO A 33 29.70 -6.05 59.56
CA PRO A 33 28.92 -4.83 59.46
C PRO A 33 28.51 -4.44 58.02
N LEU A 34 27.32 -3.86 57.87
CA LEU A 34 26.84 -3.29 56.59
C LEU A 34 27.21 -1.79 56.42
N LEU A 35 28.33 -1.40 57.01
CA LEU A 35 28.85 -0.03 57.03
C LEU A 35 30.39 -0.08 57.06
N ARG A 36 31.04 0.77 56.26
CA ARG A 36 32.49 0.92 56.17
C ARG A 36 32.88 2.39 56.24
N LEU A 37 34.04 2.64 56.83
CA LEU A 37 34.68 3.96 56.89
C LEU A 37 36.13 3.81 56.41
N THR A 38 36.49 4.60 55.40
CA THR A 38 37.83 4.66 54.83
C THR A 38 38.33 6.09 54.93
N LEU A 39 39.38 6.31 55.70
CA LEU A 39 39.97 7.63 55.92
C LEU A 39 41.27 7.70 55.12
N VAL A 40 41.39 8.72 54.28
CA VAL A 40 42.58 8.95 53.44
C VAL A 40 43.24 10.24 53.89
N ARG A 41 44.47 10.16 54.38
CA ARG A 41 45.27 11.33 54.75
C ARG A 41 45.92 11.91 53.49
N THR A 42 45.54 13.13 53.12
CA THR A 42 46.04 13.82 51.92
C THR A 42 46.98 14.98 52.23
N GLY A 43 47.15 15.32 53.52
CA GLY A 43 48.07 16.34 54.01
C GLY A 43 48.30 16.22 55.52
N GLU A 44 49.11 17.10 56.11
CA GLU A 44 49.42 17.05 57.55
C GLU A 44 48.17 17.16 58.43
N GLN A 45 47.24 18.04 58.07
CA GLN A 45 45.95 18.24 58.75
C GLN A 45 44.77 18.15 57.78
N ARG A 46 44.90 17.36 56.71
CA ARG A 46 43.87 17.21 55.69
C ARG A 46 43.57 15.73 55.44
N TYR A 47 42.29 15.39 55.55
CA TYR A 47 41.80 14.03 55.39
C TYR A 47 40.57 14.04 54.48
N HIS A 48 40.38 12.94 53.76
CA HIS A 48 39.18 12.64 52.99
C HIS A 48 38.53 11.39 53.60
N LEU A 49 37.25 11.48 53.96
CA LEU A 49 36.50 10.37 54.57
C LEU A 49 35.53 9.80 53.55
N ILE A 50 35.77 8.56 53.14
CA ILE A 50 34.84 7.76 52.35
C ILE A 50 33.98 6.97 53.31
N TYR A 51 32.68 7.25 53.28
CA TYR A 51 31.66 6.61 54.11
C TYR A 51 30.74 5.79 53.21
N THR A 52 30.74 4.48 53.38
CA THR A 52 29.92 3.55 52.58
C THR A 52 29.01 2.78 53.52
N ASN A 53 27.71 2.77 53.25
CA ASN A 53 26.74 1.99 54.02
C ASN A 53 25.75 1.30 53.07
N HIS A 54 25.13 0.22 53.52
CA HIS A 54 24.01 -0.38 52.79
C HIS A 54 22.70 0.27 53.24
N HIS A 55 21.88 0.71 52.27
CA HIS A 55 20.64 1.46 52.51
C HIS A 55 19.61 0.67 53.38
N ILE A 56 19.72 -0.66 53.49
CA ILE A 56 18.90 -1.48 54.40
C ILE A 56 19.01 -1.06 55.87
N LEU A 57 20.13 -0.44 56.28
CA LEU A 57 20.34 0.00 57.66
C LEU A 57 19.62 1.31 57.96
N MET A 58 19.66 2.26 57.04
CA MET A 58 19.24 3.63 57.29
C MET A 58 18.96 4.42 56.00
N ASP A 59 18.06 5.39 56.09
CA ASP A 59 17.79 6.38 55.04
C ASP A 59 18.62 7.67 55.19
N GLY A 60 18.55 8.58 54.21
CA GLY A 60 19.28 9.85 54.23
C GLY A 60 19.00 10.72 55.48
N TRP A 61 17.76 10.71 55.98
CA TRP A 61 17.38 11.39 57.23
C TRP A 61 18.11 10.80 58.45
N SER A 62 18.11 9.48 58.55
CA SER A 62 18.82 8.75 59.60
C SER A 62 20.34 8.97 59.51
N ASN A 63 20.88 9.08 58.30
CA ASN A 63 22.30 9.31 58.06
C ASN A 63 22.75 10.71 58.54
N SER A 64 22.03 11.78 58.18
CA SER A 64 22.34 13.14 58.65
C SER A 64 22.28 13.22 60.18
N ARG A 65 21.35 12.48 60.79
CA ARG A 65 21.20 12.38 62.24
C ARG A 65 22.34 11.64 62.91
N LEU A 66 22.74 10.49 62.37
CA LEU A 66 23.87 9.70 62.84
C LEU A 66 25.16 10.52 62.78
N LEU A 67 25.44 11.17 61.65
CA LEU A 67 26.62 12.01 61.48
C LEU A 67 26.61 13.19 62.47
N GLY A 68 25.46 13.86 62.65
CA GLY A 68 25.33 14.91 63.65
C GLY A 68 25.61 14.43 65.08
N GLU A 69 25.15 13.23 65.46
CA GLU A 69 25.45 12.64 66.77
C GLU A 69 26.94 12.30 66.91
N VAL A 70 27.55 11.73 65.87
CA VAL A 70 28.99 11.42 65.84
C VAL A 70 29.82 12.70 66.04
N LEU A 71 29.46 13.80 65.39
CA LEU A 71 30.16 15.08 65.54
C LEU A 71 29.97 15.71 66.91
N GLN A 72 28.76 15.65 67.48
CA GLN A 72 28.53 16.10 68.85
C GLN A 72 29.41 15.33 69.84
N ARG A 73 29.47 14.00 69.70
CA ARG A 73 30.35 13.15 70.51
C ARG A 73 31.82 13.48 70.29
N TYR A 74 32.22 13.71 69.05
CA TYR A 74 33.58 14.14 68.69
C TYR A 74 33.96 15.48 69.34
N ALA A 75 33.00 16.40 69.47
CA ALA A 75 33.14 17.68 70.18
C ALA A 75 33.07 17.57 71.71
N GLY A 76 32.97 16.36 72.28
CA GLY A 76 32.89 16.11 73.72
C GLY A 76 31.49 16.32 74.32
N GLN A 77 30.45 16.43 73.48
CA GLN A 77 29.05 16.55 73.90
C GLN A 77 28.38 15.18 73.93
N PHE A 78 27.71 14.85 75.02
CA PHE A 78 26.90 13.62 75.12
C PHE A 78 25.43 13.99 74.96
N ALA A 79 24.84 13.68 73.80
CA ALA A 79 23.41 13.84 73.57
C ALA A 79 22.59 12.85 74.44
N SER A 80 21.39 13.26 74.84
CA SER A 80 20.42 12.35 75.47
C SER A 80 20.03 11.24 74.49
N HIS A 81 19.96 9.98 74.94
CA HIS A 81 19.50 8.88 74.09
C HIS A 81 18.08 9.19 73.56
N ALA A 82 17.93 9.19 72.23
CA ALA A 82 16.63 9.31 71.60
C ALA A 82 15.74 8.11 72.01
N PRO A 83 14.48 8.34 72.40
CA PRO A 83 13.57 7.26 72.72
C PRO A 83 13.12 6.51 71.45
N GLY A 84 13.16 5.18 71.50
CA GLY A 84 12.64 4.29 70.45
C GLY A 84 13.71 3.50 69.69
N ARG A 85 13.32 2.32 69.18
CA ARG A 85 14.17 1.41 68.38
C ARG A 85 13.48 1.11 67.06
N TYR A 86 14.23 0.84 66.00
CA TYR A 86 13.66 0.44 64.70
C TYR A 86 12.70 -0.77 64.78
N ARG A 87 12.93 -1.71 65.72
CA ARG A 87 11.99 -2.82 65.97
C ARG A 87 10.59 -2.37 66.41
N ASP A 88 10.48 -1.21 67.05
CA ASP A 88 9.21 -0.67 67.50
C ASP A 88 8.39 -0.18 66.29
N TYR A 89 9.07 0.34 65.25
CA TYR A 89 8.47 0.61 63.94
C TYR A 89 8.03 -0.68 63.22
N ILE A 90 8.87 -1.71 63.18
CA ILE A 90 8.49 -3.01 62.59
C ILE A 90 7.25 -3.60 63.29
N ALA A 91 7.18 -3.52 64.63
CA ALA A 91 6.02 -3.96 65.39
C ALA A 91 4.78 -3.08 65.16
N TRP A 92 4.94 -1.79 64.84
CA TRP A 92 3.84 -0.93 64.40
C TRP A 92 3.37 -1.29 62.99
N LEU A 93 4.29 -1.57 62.06
CA LEU A 93 3.99 -1.96 60.68
C LEU A 93 3.19 -3.27 60.61
N GLN A 94 3.54 -4.26 61.43
CA GLN A 94 2.82 -5.54 61.52
C GLN A 94 1.38 -5.42 62.06
N ARG A 95 1.00 -4.27 62.63
CA ARG A 95 -0.35 -4.00 63.16
C ARG A 95 -1.25 -3.24 62.17
N GLN A 96 -0.72 -2.83 61.01
CA GLN A 96 -1.49 -2.10 60.01
C GLN A 96 -2.45 -3.03 59.27
N ASP A 97 -3.61 -2.50 58.86
CA ASP A 97 -4.64 -3.26 58.15
C ASP A 97 -4.32 -3.29 56.64
N ALA A 98 -3.83 -4.44 56.17
CA ALA A 98 -3.52 -4.64 54.76
C ALA A 98 -4.73 -4.51 53.83
N THR A 99 -5.95 -4.80 54.31
CA THR A 99 -7.18 -4.72 53.51
C THR A 99 -7.58 -3.27 53.28
N LEU A 100 -7.43 -2.42 54.30
CA LEU A 100 -7.65 -0.99 54.22
C LEU A 100 -6.66 -0.37 53.21
N SER A 101 -5.38 -0.73 53.30
CA SER A 101 -4.34 -0.29 52.37
C SER A 101 -4.64 -0.73 50.93
N GLU A 102 -5.02 -2.00 50.71
CA GLU A 102 -5.39 -2.49 49.39
C GLU A 102 -6.56 -1.71 48.79
N HIS A 103 -7.62 -1.46 49.57
CA HIS A 103 -8.77 -0.71 49.10
C HIS A 103 -8.41 0.72 48.71
N PHE A 104 -7.67 1.41 49.57
CA PHE A 104 -7.19 2.77 49.32
C PHE A 104 -6.35 2.85 48.05
N TRP A 105 -5.36 1.97 47.88
CA TRP A 105 -4.48 2.00 46.72
C TRP A 105 -5.20 1.65 45.43
N LYS A 106 -6.13 0.67 45.44
CA LYS A 106 -6.96 0.41 44.25
C LYS A 106 -7.79 1.63 43.85
N GLN A 107 -8.27 2.41 44.81
CA GLN A 107 -8.96 3.67 44.52
C GLN A 107 -8.01 4.74 43.95
N GLN A 108 -6.80 4.89 44.50
CA GLN A 108 -5.82 5.86 43.98
C GLN A 108 -5.30 5.52 42.58
N LEU A 109 -5.20 4.23 42.26
CA LEU A 109 -4.75 3.72 40.96
C LEU A 109 -5.88 3.70 39.92
N GLN A 110 -7.10 4.03 40.31
CA GLN A 110 -8.25 4.01 39.41
C GLN A 110 -8.07 5.01 38.27
N GLY A 111 -8.21 4.55 37.03
CA GLY A 111 -8.03 5.37 35.82
C GLY A 111 -6.59 5.42 35.29
N LEU A 112 -5.63 4.75 35.94
CA LEU A 112 -4.33 4.45 35.35
C LEU A 112 -4.48 3.20 34.46
N ASP A 113 -4.62 3.42 33.16
CA ASP A 113 -4.83 2.34 32.19
C ASP A 113 -3.53 1.60 31.83
N GLU A 114 -2.37 2.27 31.93
CA GLU A 114 -1.05 1.72 31.63
C GLU A 114 0.06 2.41 32.46
N PRO A 115 1.26 1.81 32.60
CA PRO A 115 2.39 2.45 33.27
C PRO A 115 2.86 3.73 32.57
N THR A 116 3.30 4.72 33.34
CA THR A 116 3.91 5.95 32.78
C THR A 116 5.40 5.73 32.53
N ARG A 117 5.78 5.64 31.25
CA ARG A 117 7.16 5.37 30.80
C ARG A 117 7.76 6.58 30.09
N LEU A 118 8.34 7.51 30.85
CA LEU A 118 8.93 8.72 30.30
C LEU A 118 10.10 8.41 29.34
N ALA A 119 10.91 7.40 29.69
CA ALA A 119 12.03 6.97 28.86
C ALA A 119 11.56 6.53 27.47
N GLN A 120 10.46 5.78 27.38
CA GLN A 120 9.92 5.32 26.10
C GLN A 120 9.25 6.45 25.31
N ALA A 121 8.58 7.38 26.00
CA ALA A 121 7.85 8.46 25.37
C ALA A 121 8.76 9.47 24.64
N ILE A 122 9.96 9.72 25.17
CA ILE A 122 10.90 10.73 24.64
C ILE A 122 12.04 10.07 23.84
N ALA A 123 12.28 8.76 23.99
CA ALA A 123 13.35 8.06 23.30
C ALA A 123 12.90 7.32 22.04
N ALA A 124 13.08 7.96 20.88
CA ALA A 124 13.56 7.21 19.69
C ALA A 124 14.55 7.99 18.80
N GLY A 125 15.13 9.09 19.28
CA GLY A 125 16.25 9.77 18.62
C GLY A 125 17.64 9.30 19.06
N ALA A 126 17.74 8.45 20.10
CA ALA A 126 19.02 7.97 20.61
C ALA A 126 19.46 6.69 19.86
N ARG A 127 19.92 6.84 18.62
CA ARG A 127 20.84 5.86 17.98
C ARG A 127 22.24 5.91 18.61
N ALA A 128 22.34 6.19 19.90
CA ALA A 128 23.60 6.03 20.61
C ALA A 128 23.79 4.52 20.84
N PRO A 129 25.01 3.98 20.69
CA PRO A 129 25.31 2.68 21.29
C PRO A 129 24.86 2.72 22.76
N LEU A 130 24.38 1.59 23.28
CA LEU A 130 24.02 1.40 24.68
C LEU A 130 25.25 1.74 25.56
N GLU A 131 25.45 3.03 25.85
CA GLU A 131 26.50 3.48 26.74
C GLU A 131 26.07 3.08 28.15
N GLU A 132 26.89 2.23 28.77
CA GLU A 132 26.70 1.86 30.17
C GLU A 132 27.14 3.04 31.05
N GLY A 133 26.30 3.41 32.02
CA GLY A 133 26.62 4.47 32.98
C GLY A 133 25.46 5.41 33.24
N HIS A 134 25.76 6.45 34.02
CA HIS A 134 24.81 7.48 34.42
C HIS A 134 25.37 8.89 34.15
N GLY A 135 24.47 9.81 33.82
CA GLY A 135 24.75 11.23 33.74
C GLY A 135 24.05 12.00 34.86
N SER A 136 24.54 13.22 35.11
CA SER A 136 23.86 14.18 35.99
C SER A 136 23.72 15.54 35.30
N HIS A 137 22.61 16.21 35.59
CA HIS A 137 22.35 17.58 35.14
C HIS A 137 21.74 18.38 36.28
N GLY A 138 22.46 19.42 36.73
CA GLY A 138 22.00 20.33 37.77
C GLY A 138 21.52 21.66 37.19
N CYS A 139 20.43 22.20 37.74
CA CYS A 139 19.92 23.53 37.40
C CYS A 139 19.25 24.20 38.61
N THR A 140 19.19 25.53 38.63
CA THR A 140 18.70 26.30 39.79
C THR A 140 17.80 27.44 39.38
N LEU A 141 16.74 27.70 40.14
CA LEU A 141 16.05 28.99 40.11
C LEU A 141 16.85 30.02 40.91
N ASP A 142 16.82 31.28 40.47
CA ASP A 142 17.44 32.36 41.23
C ASP A 142 16.68 32.63 42.54
N GLU A 143 17.27 33.45 43.42
CA GLU A 143 16.70 33.76 44.73
C GLU A 143 15.35 34.49 44.63
N ALA A 144 15.15 35.32 43.61
CA ALA A 144 13.91 36.08 43.43
C ALA A 144 12.77 35.17 42.94
N GLN A 145 13.07 34.28 41.99
CA GLN A 145 12.18 33.23 41.50
C GLN A 145 11.81 32.26 42.63
N THR A 146 12.80 31.80 43.40
CA THR A 146 12.60 30.89 44.54
C THR A 146 11.69 31.52 45.59
N ARG A 147 11.90 32.80 45.93
CA ARG A 147 11.04 33.53 46.86
C ARG A 147 9.61 33.67 46.34
N SER A 148 9.45 34.02 45.06
CA SER A 148 8.15 34.19 44.43
C SER A 148 7.36 32.87 44.43
N LEU A 149 8.03 31.76 44.16
CA LEU A 149 7.47 30.42 44.19
C LEU A 149 7.02 30.02 45.60
N GLY A 150 7.82 30.32 46.63
CA GLY A 150 7.46 30.11 48.02
C GLY A 150 6.27 30.97 48.49
N GLU A 151 6.23 32.24 48.09
CA GLU A 151 5.10 33.14 48.37
C GLU A 151 3.82 32.67 47.70
N PHE A 152 3.90 32.25 46.44
CA PHE A 152 2.78 31.71 45.68
C PHE A 152 2.25 30.42 46.30
N ALA A 153 3.11 29.47 46.64
CA ALA A 153 2.71 28.23 47.34
C ALA A 153 1.96 28.54 48.64
N ARG A 154 2.43 29.52 49.43
CA ARG A 154 1.75 29.99 50.64
C ARG A 154 0.38 30.62 50.34
N GLN A 155 0.26 31.42 49.29
CA GLN A 155 -1.02 32.03 48.86
C GLN A 155 -2.03 30.96 48.45
N GLN A 156 -1.58 29.93 47.73
CA GLN A 156 -2.38 28.77 47.34
C GLN A 156 -2.58 27.77 48.48
N LYS A 157 -2.01 27.99 49.67
CA LYS A 157 -2.08 27.09 50.84
C LYS A 157 -1.56 25.68 50.55
N VAL A 158 -0.56 25.55 49.69
CA VAL A 158 0.13 24.30 49.36
C VAL A 158 1.62 24.38 49.72
N THR A 159 2.29 23.24 49.73
CA THR A 159 3.76 23.20 49.89
C THR A 159 4.49 23.45 48.58
N VAL A 160 5.75 23.91 48.64
CA VAL A 160 6.63 23.98 47.45
C VAL A 160 6.77 22.62 46.79
N ASN A 161 6.87 21.54 47.58
CA ASN A 161 6.86 20.16 47.07
C ASN A 161 5.61 19.88 46.22
N THR A 162 4.42 20.20 46.72
CA THR A 162 3.17 20.01 45.97
C THR A 162 3.16 20.78 44.65
N LEU A 163 3.68 22.01 44.64
CA LEU A 163 3.81 22.80 43.41
C LEU A 163 4.77 22.15 42.39
N VAL A 164 5.92 21.64 42.84
CA VAL A 164 6.86 20.94 41.96
C VAL A 164 6.26 19.62 41.43
N GLN A 165 5.60 18.85 42.29
CA GLN A 165 4.91 17.62 41.88
C GLN A 165 3.78 17.89 40.88
N ALA A 166 3.00 18.96 41.09
CA ALA A 166 1.94 19.38 40.18
C ALA A 166 2.47 19.77 38.79
N ALA A 167 3.61 20.46 38.74
CA ALA A 167 4.29 20.78 37.48
C ALA A 167 4.91 19.54 36.82
N TRP A 168 5.49 18.64 37.62
CA TRP A 168 6.06 17.38 37.12
C TRP A 168 5.00 16.45 36.52
N LEU A 169 3.85 16.28 37.17
CA LEU A 169 2.70 15.54 36.64
C LEU A 169 2.22 16.12 35.31
N LEU A 170 2.09 17.45 35.21
CA LEU A 170 1.70 18.08 33.95
C LEU A 170 2.75 17.85 32.85
N LEU A 171 4.04 17.96 33.17
CA LEU A 171 5.12 17.67 32.22
C LEU A 171 5.07 16.22 31.74
N LEU A 172 4.91 15.25 32.65
CA LEU A 172 4.79 13.83 32.30
C LEU A 172 3.60 13.57 31.38
N GLN A 173 2.45 14.19 31.68
CA GLN A 173 1.26 14.10 30.85
C GLN A 173 1.53 14.59 29.42
N ARG A 174 2.17 15.76 29.28
CA ARG A 174 2.50 16.35 27.98
C ARG A 174 3.56 15.54 27.22
N CYS A 175 4.52 14.94 27.92
CA CYS A 175 5.57 14.14 27.30
C CYS A 175 5.08 12.75 26.87
N THR A 176 4.16 12.14 27.62
CA THR A 176 3.66 10.78 27.35
C THR A 176 2.38 10.76 26.54
N GLY A 177 1.60 11.84 26.56
CA GLY A 177 0.27 11.90 25.96
C GLY A 177 -0.81 11.13 26.75
N GLN A 178 -0.48 10.55 27.91
CA GLN A 178 -1.42 9.82 28.75
C GLN A 178 -2.32 10.79 29.52
N ASP A 179 -3.63 10.50 29.62
CA ASP A 179 -4.56 11.33 30.40
C ASP A 179 -4.26 11.29 31.90
N THR A 180 -4.01 10.08 32.42
CA THR A 180 -3.61 9.81 33.80
C THR A 180 -2.15 9.36 33.81
N VAL A 181 -1.32 10.04 34.60
CA VAL A 181 0.10 9.75 34.73
C VAL A 181 0.49 9.44 36.17
N VAL A 182 1.61 8.75 36.32
CA VAL A 182 2.20 8.39 37.60
C VAL A 182 3.71 8.58 37.63
N PHE A 183 4.22 9.02 38.77
CA PHE A 183 5.64 8.97 39.11
C PHE A 183 5.83 8.45 40.53
N GLY A 184 7.05 8.04 40.88
CA GLY A 184 7.37 7.68 42.26
C GLY A 184 7.80 8.90 43.06
N ALA A 185 7.14 9.20 44.18
CA ALA A 185 7.60 10.19 45.15
C ALA A 185 8.22 9.48 46.35
N THR A 186 9.35 10.00 46.84
CA THR A 186 9.86 9.54 48.14
C THR A 186 9.14 10.24 49.29
N VAL A 187 8.75 9.45 50.28
CA VAL A 187 8.12 9.91 51.53
C VAL A 187 8.99 9.50 52.71
N SER A 188 8.86 10.20 53.85
CA SER A 188 9.68 9.89 55.03
C SER A 188 9.36 8.51 55.61
N GLY A 189 8.11 8.03 55.47
CA GLY A 189 7.64 6.78 56.05
C GLY A 189 7.69 6.75 57.58
N ARG A 190 7.68 7.94 58.20
CA ARG A 190 7.74 8.14 59.66
C ARG A 190 6.34 8.47 60.18
N PRO A 191 5.56 7.50 60.66
CA PRO A 191 4.18 7.73 61.08
C PRO A 191 4.10 8.60 62.34
N ALA A 192 3.25 9.63 62.31
CA ALA A 192 3.06 10.55 63.43
C ALA A 192 2.56 9.86 64.72
N GLU A 193 1.91 8.70 64.60
CA GLU A 193 1.46 7.88 65.72
C GLU A 193 2.61 7.30 66.55
N LEU A 194 3.77 7.08 65.93
CA LEU A 194 4.94 6.51 66.59
C LEU A 194 5.76 7.63 67.24
N LYS A 195 5.51 7.87 68.53
CA LYS A 195 6.25 8.89 69.30
C LYS A 195 7.76 8.70 69.18
N GLY A 196 8.46 9.77 68.81
CA GLY A 196 9.92 9.79 68.69
C GLY A 196 10.46 9.22 67.38
N VAL A 197 9.61 8.81 66.42
CA VAL A 197 10.06 8.23 65.14
C VAL A 197 11.02 9.13 64.37
N GLU A 198 10.85 10.46 64.44
CA GLU A 198 11.74 11.45 63.80
C GLU A 198 13.19 11.39 64.29
N GLN A 199 13.42 10.79 65.47
CA GLN A 199 14.72 10.69 66.12
C GLN A 199 15.32 9.27 66.01
N GLN A 200 14.58 8.31 65.44
CA GLN A 200 15.03 6.93 65.28
C GLN A 200 15.90 6.77 64.03
N ILE A 201 16.92 5.91 64.14
CA ILE A 201 17.78 5.50 63.03
C ILE A 201 17.24 4.18 62.47
N GLY A 202 17.00 4.14 61.16
CA GLY A 202 16.44 2.98 60.47
C GLY A 202 16.06 3.31 59.02
N LEU A 203 15.59 2.30 58.29
CA LEU A 203 15.03 2.48 56.95
C LEU A 203 13.54 2.80 57.04
N PHE A 204 13.19 4.08 56.92
CA PHE A 204 11.79 4.52 56.93
C PHE A 204 11.35 5.02 55.57
N ILE A 205 12.26 5.64 54.80
CA ILE A 205 11.96 6.17 53.48
C ILE A 205 11.26 5.10 52.62
N ASN A 206 10.20 5.52 51.93
CA ASN A 206 9.46 4.67 51.02
C ASN A 206 9.23 5.41 49.70
N THR A 207 9.03 4.67 48.62
CA THR A 207 8.67 5.23 47.32
C THR A 207 7.23 4.87 47.03
N LEU A 208 6.39 5.87 46.84
CA LEU A 208 4.96 5.71 46.57
C LEU A 208 4.56 6.31 45.23
N PRO A 209 3.63 5.69 44.49
CA PRO A 209 3.11 6.27 43.27
C PRO A 209 2.24 7.49 43.60
N VAL A 210 2.51 8.60 42.93
CA VAL A 210 1.61 9.76 42.88
C VAL A 210 0.92 9.71 41.52
N VAL A 211 -0.36 9.35 41.54
CA VAL A 211 -1.20 9.20 40.33
C VAL A 211 -2.14 10.39 40.21
N ALA A 212 -2.18 11.01 39.04
CA ALA A 212 -3.15 12.08 38.79
C ALA A 212 -3.42 12.26 37.29
N ALA A 213 -4.59 12.87 37.00
CA ALA A 213 -5.03 13.22 35.65
C ALA A 213 -5.17 14.75 35.53
N PRO A 214 -4.16 15.46 35.00
CA PRO A 214 -4.23 16.90 34.80
C PRO A 214 -5.26 17.24 33.71
N LEU A 215 -6.44 17.74 34.07
CA LEU A 215 -7.46 18.07 33.06
C LEU A 215 -7.20 19.46 32.46
N PRO A 216 -7.19 19.63 31.12
CA PRO A 216 -6.82 20.90 30.47
C PRO A 216 -7.64 22.12 30.93
N GLN A 217 -8.92 21.91 31.26
CA GLN A 217 -9.85 22.96 31.69
C GLN A 217 -9.70 23.39 33.15
N LEU A 218 -8.92 22.67 33.97
CA LEU A 218 -8.71 23.06 35.36
C LEU A 218 -7.85 24.32 35.44
N SER A 219 -8.14 25.19 36.41
CA SER A 219 -7.23 26.28 36.74
C SER A 219 -5.98 25.74 37.46
N VAL A 220 -4.87 26.49 37.41
CA VAL A 220 -3.66 26.18 38.18
C VAL A 220 -3.98 26.04 39.67
N SER A 221 -4.80 26.94 40.23
CA SER A 221 -5.23 26.87 41.63
C SER A 221 -5.96 25.56 41.98
N ASP A 222 -6.95 25.17 41.17
CA ASP A 222 -7.73 23.95 41.41
C ASP A 222 -6.86 22.70 41.28
N TRP A 223 -5.94 22.70 40.33
CA TRP A 223 -4.97 21.63 40.16
C TRP A 223 -4.07 21.45 41.38
N LEU A 224 -3.53 22.55 41.92
CA LEU A 224 -2.70 22.51 43.11
C LEU A 224 -3.44 21.99 44.34
N GLN A 225 -4.72 22.37 44.51
CA GLN A 225 -5.55 21.79 45.57
C GLN A 225 -5.74 20.28 45.36
N ALA A 226 -6.03 19.84 44.14
CA ALA A 226 -6.24 18.43 43.84
C ALA A 226 -5.00 17.56 44.08
N VAL A 227 -3.79 18.09 43.85
CA VAL A 227 -2.54 17.39 44.19
C VAL A 227 -2.28 17.44 45.71
N GLN A 228 -2.57 18.57 46.37
CA GLN A 228 -2.44 18.70 47.82
C GLN A 228 -3.35 17.73 48.58
N GLU A 229 -4.60 17.56 48.15
CA GLU A 229 -5.57 16.64 48.74
C GLU A 229 -5.09 15.19 48.60
N ARG A 230 -4.55 14.80 47.44
CA ARG A 230 -3.95 13.48 47.24
C ARG A 230 -2.76 13.24 48.17
N ASN A 231 -1.84 14.20 48.25
CA ASN A 231 -0.69 14.12 49.15
C ASN A 231 -1.10 13.98 50.62
N LEU A 232 -2.19 14.64 51.04
CA LEU A 232 -2.73 14.49 52.38
C LEU A 232 -3.33 13.10 52.61
N ALA A 233 -4.09 12.59 51.64
CA ALA A 233 -4.68 11.25 51.71
C ALA A 233 -3.63 10.13 51.76
N LEU A 234 -2.48 10.32 51.11
CA LEU A 234 -1.37 9.38 51.10
C LEU A 234 -0.69 9.21 52.47
N ARG A 235 -0.74 10.22 53.37
CA ARG A 235 0.03 10.23 54.62
C ARG A 235 -0.22 9.01 55.51
N ASP A 236 -1.47 8.59 55.63
CA ASP A 236 -1.84 7.45 56.50
C ASP A 236 -1.39 6.11 55.91
N PHE A 237 -1.05 6.08 54.62
CA PHE A 237 -0.67 4.89 53.86
C PHE A 237 0.80 4.90 53.41
N GLU A 238 1.61 5.85 53.88
CA GLU A 238 3.05 6.00 53.54
C GLU A 238 3.89 4.74 53.78
N HIS A 239 3.43 3.86 54.67
CA HIS A 239 4.07 2.62 55.06
C HIS A 239 3.85 1.46 54.07
N THR A 240 2.97 1.62 53.08
CA THR A 240 2.59 0.54 52.16
C THR A 240 3.74 0.19 51.21
N PRO A 241 4.19 -1.07 51.12
CA PRO A 241 5.25 -1.45 50.20
C PRO A 241 4.87 -1.24 48.73
N LEU A 242 5.76 -0.62 47.94
CA LEU A 242 5.52 -0.36 46.52
C LEU A 242 5.15 -1.62 45.70
N TYR A 243 5.76 -2.77 46.03
CA TYR A 243 5.48 -4.02 45.30
C TYR A 243 4.03 -4.51 45.48
N ASP A 244 3.42 -4.25 46.65
CA ASP A 244 2.00 -4.56 46.87
C ASP A 244 1.12 -3.60 46.07
N VAL A 245 1.46 -2.30 46.07
CA VAL A 245 0.75 -1.29 45.26
C VAL A 245 0.80 -1.63 43.76
N GLN A 246 1.97 -2.01 43.25
CA GLN A 246 2.17 -2.47 41.87
C GLN A 246 1.33 -3.70 41.54
N ARG A 247 1.25 -4.67 42.46
CA ARG A 247 0.41 -5.86 42.32
C ARG A 247 -1.08 -5.49 42.29
N TRP A 248 -1.52 -4.56 43.13
CA TRP A 248 -2.93 -4.14 43.20
C TRP A 248 -3.39 -3.28 42.03
N ALA A 249 -2.48 -2.71 41.25
CA ALA A 249 -2.78 -1.96 40.04
C ALA A 249 -3.44 -2.80 38.94
N GLY A 250 -3.30 -4.13 38.97
CA GLY A 250 -3.86 -5.02 37.95
C GLY A 250 -3.10 -5.03 36.62
N LEU A 251 -1.93 -4.41 36.54
CA LEU A 251 -1.08 -4.30 35.34
C LEU A 251 0.02 -5.38 35.30
N GLY A 252 -0.33 -6.63 35.61
CA GLY A 252 0.60 -7.76 35.53
C GLY A 252 1.78 -7.74 36.52
N GLY A 253 1.77 -6.83 37.51
CA GLY A 253 2.87 -6.66 38.46
C GLY A 253 4.09 -5.92 37.90
N GLU A 254 3.94 -5.25 36.75
CA GLU A 254 4.98 -4.39 36.20
C GLU A 254 5.20 -3.12 37.04
N ALA A 255 6.37 -2.50 36.90
CA ALA A 255 6.63 -1.21 37.55
C ALA A 255 5.66 -0.14 37.02
N LEU A 256 5.04 0.67 37.88
CA LEU A 256 4.06 1.67 37.42
C LEU A 256 4.70 2.89 36.73
N PHE A 257 5.97 3.17 37.03
CA PHE A 257 6.70 4.34 36.55
C PHE A 257 8.19 4.00 36.37
N ASP A 258 8.91 4.82 35.61
CA ASP A 258 10.36 4.74 35.36
C ASP A 258 11.14 5.98 35.86
N ASN A 259 10.44 6.91 36.49
CA ASN A 259 11.01 8.14 37.02
C ASN A 259 10.52 8.38 38.45
N ILE A 260 11.41 8.94 39.26
CA ILE A 260 11.10 9.32 40.64
C ILE A 260 11.48 10.77 40.94
N LEU A 261 10.76 11.38 41.88
CA LEU A 261 11.01 12.71 42.41
C LEU A 261 11.32 12.60 43.90
N VAL A 262 12.48 13.14 44.29
CA VAL A 262 12.99 13.17 45.66
C VAL A 262 13.03 14.61 46.12
N PHE A 263 12.25 14.95 47.15
CA PHE A 263 12.25 16.29 47.72
C PHE A 263 13.02 16.31 49.04
N GLU A 264 14.25 16.83 49.03
CA GLU A 264 15.13 16.83 50.20
C GLU A 264 14.91 18.07 51.07
N ASN A 265 14.47 17.85 52.32
CA ASN A 265 14.23 18.91 53.30
C ASN A 265 15.41 19.16 54.26
N TYR A 266 16.41 18.27 54.33
CA TYR A 266 17.54 18.37 55.28
C TYR A 266 18.84 17.75 54.71
N PRO A 267 19.63 18.50 53.94
CA PRO A 267 20.87 17.99 53.37
C PRO A 267 21.94 17.70 54.44
N VAL A 268 22.69 16.61 54.26
CA VAL A 268 23.76 16.16 55.18
C VAL A 268 24.83 17.24 55.40
N SER A 269 25.11 18.06 54.38
CA SER A 269 26.05 19.19 54.47
C SER A 269 25.66 20.19 55.54
N GLU A 270 24.38 20.57 55.62
CA GLU A 270 23.88 21.52 56.63
C GLU A 270 23.97 20.93 58.05
N ALA A 271 23.75 19.62 58.19
CA ALA A 271 23.93 18.92 59.47
C ALA A 271 25.41 18.90 59.91
N LEU A 272 26.34 18.71 58.97
CA LEU A 272 27.79 18.74 59.22
C LEU A 272 28.27 20.14 59.59
N GLU A 273 27.80 21.20 58.91
CA GLU A 273 28.13 22.58 59.22
C GLU A 273 27.64 23.00 60.61
N LYS A 274 26.37 22.71 60.95
CA LYS A 274 25.79 23.04 62.27
C LYS A 274 26.40 22.23 63.41
N GLY A 275 26.88 21.02 63.13
CA GLY A 275 27.43 20.09 64.12
C GLY A 275 28.94 20.17 64.33
N SER A 276 29.67 20.91 63.48
CA SER A 276 31.14 20.90 63.51
C SER A 276 31.73 21.69 64.69
N PRO A 277 32.69 21.12 65.45
CA PRO A 277 33.49 21.90 66.39
C PRO A 277 34.38 22.92 65.65
N ALA A 278 34.68 24.06 66.29
CA ALA A 278 35.41 25.19 65.68
C ALA A 278 36.80 24.85 65.09
N GLN A 279 37.35 23.67 65.39
CA GLN A 279 38.67 23.18 64.95
C GLN A 279 38.59 22.25 63.73
N LEU A 280 37.38 21.87 63.28
CA LEU A 280 37.15 20.96 62.16
C LEU A 280 36.40 21.70 61.04
N GLN A 281 36.94 21.66 59.82
CA GLN A 281 36.32 22.26 58.63
C GLN A 281 35.99 21.15 57.64
N PHE A 282 34.74 21.08 57.22
CA PHE A 282 34.30 20.18 56.15
C PHE A 282 34.46 20.88 54.79
N GLY A 283 35.02 20.16 53.83
CA GLY A 283 34.96 20.56 52.42
C GLY A 283 33.62 20.19 51.78
N ALA A 284 33.53 20.31 50.46
CA ALA A 284 32.37 19.85 49.71
C ALA A 284 32.11 18.35 49.96
N VAL A 285 30.85 18.02 50.24
CA VAL A 285 30.40 16.64 50.43
C VAL A 285 29.84 16.15 49.10
N GLY A 286 30.38 15.05 48.59
CA GLY A 286 29.78 14.30 47.48
C GLY A 286 28.93 13.15 48.02
N ASN A 287 27.68 13.05 47.60
CA ASN A 287 26.85 11.86 47.82
C ASN A 287 26.64 11.14 46.49
N HIS A 288 27.01 9.87 46.41
CA HIS A 288 26.81 9.03 45.24
C HIS A 288 25.74 7.97 45.57
N GLU A 289 24.49 8.33 45.31
CA GLU A 289 23.35 7.43 45.44
C GLU A 289 22.83 7.10 44.04
N GLN A 290 22.86 5.82 43.69
CA GLN A 290 22.37 5.33 42.41
C GLN A 290 21.08 4.57 42.65
N THR A 291 19.97 5.14 42.16
CA THR A 291 18.67 4.46 42.20
C THR A 291 18.56 3.50 41.01
N ASN A 292 17.63 2.55 41.11
CA ASN A 292 17.34 1.60 40.04
C ASN A 292 16.40 2.17 38.94
N TYR A 293 16.05 3.46 39.04
CA TYR A 293 15.15 4.11 38.08
C TYR A 293 15.94 4.82 36.98
N PRO A 294 15.49 4.73 35.71
CA PRO A 294 16.10 5.46 34.60
C PRO A 294 16.28 6.97 34.82
N LEU A 295 15.39 7.61 35.58
CA LEU A 295 15.48 9.03 35.93
C LEU A 295 15.13 9.28 37.41
N THR A 296 15.98 10.02 38.10
CA THR A 296 15.74 10.56 39.45
C THR A 296 15.87 12.08 39.42
N LEU A 297 14.81 12.79 39.81
CA LEU A 297 14.80 14.23 40.00
C LEU A 297 14.89 14.56 41.50
N SER A 298 16.04 15.04 41.94
CA SER A 298 16.25 15.52 43.31
C SER A 298 16.04 17.03 43.40
N VAL A 299 15.24 17.47 44.36
CA VAL A 299 14.89 18.88 44.59
C VAL A 299 15.40 19.32 45.95
N PHE A 300 16.22 20.36 45.98
CA PHE A 300 16.82 20.92 47.19
C PHE A 300 16.31 22.33 47.42
N VAL A 301 15.81 22.60 48.64
CA VAL A 301 15.33 23.92 49.03
C VAL A 301 16.32 24.57 50.00
N ALA A 302 17.00 25.62 49.54
CA ALA A 302 17.82 26.50 50.37
C ALA A 302 17.50 27.97 50.04
N GLU A 303 18.53 28.85 49.96
CA GLU A 303 18.36 30.21 49.41
C GLU A 303 17.89 30.21 47.95
N ARG A 304 18.22 29.13 47.23
CA ARG A 304 17.81 28.84 45.85
C ARG A 304 17.16 27.47 45.78
N LEU A 305 16.17 27.33 44.92
CA LEU A 305 15.59 26.03 44.58
C LEU A 305 16.46 25.37 43.51
N SER A 306 17.09 24.24 43.86
CA SER A 306 17.97 23.48 42.97
C SER A 306 17.33 22.16 42.56
N PHE A 307 17.57 21.75 41.32
CA PHE A 307 17.11 20.50 40.73
C PHE A 307 18.31 19.74 40.17
N ASP A 308 18.49 18.50 40.62
CA ASP A 308 19.51 17.60 40.11
C ASP A 308 18.85 16.38 39.47
N TYR A 309 19.09 16.20 38.18
CA TYR A 309 18.59 15.08 37.39
C TYR A 309 19.70 14.05 37.28
N SER A 310 19.52 12.88 37.88
CA SER A 310 20.38 11.71 37.69
C SER A 310 19.70 10.72 36.75
N TYR A 311 20.37 10.32 35.67
CA TYR A 311 19.73 9.56 34.60
C TYR A 311 20.65 8.51 33.98
N SER A 312 20.05 7.46 33.42
CA SER A 312 20.77 6.41 32.69
C SER A 312 21.03 6.81 31.24
N TYR A 313 22.27 6.65 30.77
CA TYR A 313 22.63 6.88 29.35
C TYR A 313 21.97 5.88 28.39
N GLN A 314 21.49 4.74 28.90
CA GLN A 314 20.73 3.77 28.11
C GLN A 314 19.37 4.32 27.65
N HIS A 315 18.83 5.31 28.36
CA HIS A 315 17.48 5.82 28.12
C HIS A 315 17.45 7.30 27.74
N PHE A 316 18.37 8.12 28.27
CA PHE A 316 18.33 9.56 28.09
C PHE A 316 19.69 10.11 27.64
N SER A 317 19.64 11.03 26.68
CA SER A 317 20.78 11.89 26.36
C SER A 317 20.78 13.14 27.26
N GLY A 318 21.96 13.73 27.50
CA GLY A 318 22.05 14.97 28.27
C GLY A 318 21.29 16.15 27.65
N ALA A 319 21.09 16.14 26.32
CA ALA A 319 20.27 17.14 25.64
C ALA A 319 18.78 17.01 26.00
N VAL A 320 18.26 15.77 26.04
CA VAL A 320 16.87 15.49 26.44
C VAL A 320 16.64 15.93 27.89
N ILE A 321 17.55 15.60 28.80
CA ILE A 321 17.41 15.97 30.22
C ILE A 321 17.44 17.49 30.42
N ARG A 322 18.31 18.20 29.70
CA ARG A 322 18.32 19.67 29.73
C ARG A 322 16.99 20.25 29.26
N GLN A 323 16.40 19.69 28.21
CA GLN A 323 15.11 20.13 27.69
C GLN A 323 13.96 19.88 28.68
N LEU A 324 13.97 18.73 29.38
CA LEU A 324 13.03 18.45 30.47
C LEU A 324 13.20 19.45 31.62
N ALA A 325 14.44 19.76 31.98
CA ALA A 325 14.75 20.71 33.05
C ALA A 325 14.28 22.13 32.72
N GLU A 326 14.56 22.61 31.50
CA GLU A 326 14.09 23.90 31.00
C GLU A 326 12.56 23.95 30.95
N GLY A 327 11.91 22.88 30.48
CA GLY A 327 10.44 22.77 30.45
C GLY A 327 9.81 22.81 31.83
N LEU A 328 10.38 22.11 32.82
CA LEU A 328 9.89 22.14 34.20
C LEU A 328 10.04 23.54 34.82
N GLN A 329 11.20 24.19 34.64
CA GLN A 329 11.41 25.55 35.12
C GLN A 329 10.42 26.52 34.49
N HIS A 330 10.20 26.42 33.18
CA HIS A 330 9.26 27.29 32.48
C HIS A 330 7.82 27.10 33.00
N LEU A 331 7.37 25.85 33.16
CA LEU A 331 6.06 25.54 33.74
C LEU A 331 5.89 26.13 35.14
N LEU A 332 6.89 25.95 36.01
CA LEU A 332 6.84 26.49 37.39
C LEU A 332 6.68 28.01 37.38
N LEU A 333 7.42 28.71 36.53
CA LEU A 333 7.32 30.17 36.41
C LEU A 333 5.99 30.60 35.79
N ALA A 334 5.47 29.87 34.81
CA ALA A 334 4.17 30.15 34.19
C ALA A 334 3.00 29.99 35.19
N MET A 335 3.03 28.94 36.03
CA MET A 335 2.01 28.71 37.07
C MET A 335 1.93 29.85 38.09
N ILE A 336 3.05 30.50 38.42
CA ILE A 336 3.09 31.64 39.36
C ILE A 336 2.47 32.90 38.74
N GLY A 337 2.57 33.06 37.41
CA GLY A 337 2.15 34.28 36.71
C GLY A 337 0.64 34.50 36.67
N ASN A 338 -0.16 33.43 36.60
CA ASN A 338 -1.62 33.52 36.58
C ASN A 338 -2.31 32.26 37.15
N PRO A 339 -2.72 32.25 38.44
CA PRO A 339 -3.35 31.08 39.07
C PRO A 339 -4.70 30.70 38.46
N GLY A 340 -5.38 31.63 37.77
CA GLY A 340 -6.66 31.38 37.09
C GLY A 340 -6.51 30.84 35.67
N GLN A 341 -5.29 30.73 35.14
CA GLN A 341 -5.04 30.18 33.81
C GLN A 341 -5.38 28.69 33.78
N CYS A 342 -5.95 28.23 32.66
CA CYS A 342 -6.23 26.81 32.45
C CYS A 342 -4.93 26.05 32.20
N LEU A 343 -4.84 24.80 32.69
CA LEU A 343 -3.67 23.95 32.47
C LEU A 343 -3.38 23.71 30.99
N GLY A 344 -4.42 23.68 30.15
CA GLY A 344 -4.34 23.53 28.70
C GLY A 344 -3.49 24.63 28.05
N ASP A 345 -3.56 25.86 28.56
CA ASP A 345 -2.90 27.04 27.97
C ASP A 345 -1.42 27.19 28.39
N LEU A 346 -0.93 26.35 29.30
CA LEU A 346 0.46 26.38 29.75
C LEU A 346 1.37 25.69 28.73
N SER A 347 2.38 26.42 28.26
CA SER A 347 3.41 25.88 27.35
C SER A 347 4.55 25.23 28.12
N LEU A 348 5.17 24.22 27.52
CA LEU A 348 6.47 23.69 27.97
C LEU A 348 7.65 24.48 27.41
N LEU A 349 7.42 25.29 26.37
CA LEU A 349 8.45 26.02 25.65
C LEU A 349 8.41 27.49 26.07
N SER A 350 9.59 28.06 26.33
CA SER A 350 9.74 29.51 26.40
C SER A 350 9.37 30.18 25.07
N ASP A 351 9.03 31.46 25.10
CA ASP A 351 8.68 32.24 23.88
C ASP A 351 9.76 32.14 22.78
N GLY A 352 11.04 32.12 23.18
CA GLY A 352 12.17 31.95 22.26
C GLY A 352 12.20 30.57 21.61
N GLN A 353 12.06 29.50 22.40
CA GLN A 353 12.01 28.12 21.89
C GLN A 353 10.79 27.90 20.99
N ARG A 354 9.63 28.40 21.42
CA ARG A 354 8.39 28.37 20.65
C ARG A 354 8.57 29.02 19.28
N THR A 355 9.14 30.23 19.24
CA THR A 355 9.41 30.95 17.99
C THR A 355 10.32 30.16 17.04
N VAL A 356 11.35 29.48 17.57
CA VAL A 356 12.24 28.63 16.75
C VAL A 356 11.47 27.47 16.14
N VAL A 357 10.68 26.73 16.94
CA VAL A 357 9.87 25.61 16.45
C VAL A 357 8.86 26.08 15.39
N GLU A 358 8.18 27.20 15.62
CA GLU A 358 7.24 27.77 14.65
C GLU A 358 7.92 28.15 13.32
N GLN A 359 9.12 28.72 13.36
CA GLN A 359 9.89 29.06 12.16
C GLN A 359 10.34 27.81 11.40
N GLU A 360 10.80 26.77 12.12
CA GLU A 360 11.17 25.49 11.53
C GLU A 360 9.97 24.82 10.86
N SER A 361 8.82 24.78 11.54
CA SER A 361 7.55 24.27 11.01
C SER A 361 7.09 24.96 9.73
N ARG A 362 7.39 26.26 9.56
CA ARG A 362 7.01 27.08 8.40
C ARG A 362 8.02 27.14 7.28
N ARG A 363 9.21 26.57 7.47
CA ARG A 363 10.35 26.78 6.58
C ARG A 363 10.05 26.48 5.11
N ALA A 364 9.18 25.51 4.84
CA ALA A 364 8.81 25.09 3.48
C ALA A 364 7.62 25.89 2.90
N ALA A 365 6.80 26.56 3.71
CA ALA A 365 5.53 27.16 3.29
C ALA A 365 5.72 28.27 2.23
N GLY A 366 6.72 29.13 2.41
CA GLY A 366 6.98 30.27 1.51
C GLY A 366 7.80 29.95 0.26
N GLN A 367 8.10 28.69 -0.03
CA GLN A 367 9.02 28.30 -1.10
C GLN A 367 8.34 28.14 -2.47
N VAL A 368 7.00 28.12 -2.51
CA VAL A 368 6.22 28.09 -3.75
C VAL A 368 5.27 29.28 -3.72
N GLY A 369 5.15 29.95 -4.88
CA GLY A 369 4.25 31.08 -5.04
C GLY A 369 3.11 30.76 -5.99
N ARG A 370 2.02 31.53 -5.84
CA ARG A 370 0.89 31.54 -6.79
C ARG A 370 1.41 31.75 -8.22
N GLY A 371 0.81 31.03 -9.17
CA GLY A 371 1.20 31.07 -10.57
C GLY A 371 0.02 30.77 -11.48
N LEU A 372 0.33 30.35 -12.70
CA LEU A 372 -0.67 29.89 -13.66
C LEU A 372 -1.40 28.63 -13.15
N ASN A 373 -2.65 28.49 -13.55
CA ASN A 373 -3.42 27.26 -13.33
C ASN A 373 -2.79 26.10 -14.11
N ILE A 374 -3.08 24.88 -13.68
CA ILE A 374 -2.39 23.70 -14.22
C ILE A 374 -2.58 23.53 -15.74
N HIS A 375 -3.77 23.81 -16.27
CA HIS A 375 -4.05 23.74 -17.70
C HIS A 375 -3.25 24.78 -18.48
N GLN A 376 -3.08 25.98 -17.94
CA GLN A 376 -2.26 27.05 -18.55
C GLN A 376 -0.77 26.68 -18.57
N LEU A 377 -0.27 25.98 -17.55
CA LEU A 377 1.11 25.47 -17.55
C LEU A 377 1.31 24.42 -18.64
N ILE A 378 0.33 23.53 -18.84
CA ILE A 378 0.35 22.52 -19.91
C ILE A 378 0.23 23.17 -21.29
N GLU A 379 -0.61 24.20 -21.44
CA GLU A 379 -0.72 24.99 -22.67
C GLU A 379 0.62 25.66 -23.04
N ALA A 380 1.28 26.27 -22.07
CA ALA A 380 2.59 26.87 -22.26
C ALA A 380 3.63 25.82 -22.66
N GLN A 381 3.57 24.62 -22.08
CA GLN A 381 4.43 23.51 -22.46
C GLN A 381 4.14 23.03 -23.90
N ALA A 382 2.87 22.90 -24.27
CA ALA A 382 2.48 22.46 -25.61
C ALA A 382 2.87 23.47 -26.69
N ALA A 383 2.83 24.77 -26.40
CA ALA A 383 3.36 25.80 -27.28
C ALA A 383 4.89 25.73 -27.41
N ARG A 384 5.60 25.33 -26.34
CA ARG A 384 7.07 25.26 -26.30
C ARG A 384 7.63 24.07 -27.07
N THR A 385 7.00 22.90 -26.98
CA THR A 385 7.46 21.66 -27.61
C THR A 385 6.28 20.86 -28.18
N PRO A 386 5.61 21.33 -29.25
CA PRO A 386 4.38 20.72 -29.76
C PRO A 386 4.57 19.29 -30.28
N ASP A 387 5.74 18.97 -30.83
CA ASP A 387 6.04 17.68 -31.43
C ASP A 387 6.59 16.65 -30.43
N ALA A 388 6.93 17.07 -29.21
CA ALA A 388 7.38 16.16 -28.17
C ALA A 388 6.23 15.26 -27.70
N VAL A 389 6.52 13.99 -27.39
CA VAL A 389 5.52 13.04 -26.91
C VAL A 389 5.08 13.42 -25.49
N ALA A 390 3.77 13.57 -25.28
CA ALA A 390 3.18 13.85 -23.97
C ALA A 390 2.66 12.57 -23.31
N LEU A 391 1.89 11.77 -24.02
CA LEU A 391 1.18 10.60 -23.49
C LEU A 391 1.45 9.36 -24.35
N LEU A 392 1.60 8.20 -23.70
CA LEU A 392 1.72 6.90 -24.33
C LEU A 392 0.78 5.88 -23.67
N CYS A 393 0.10 5.06 -24.45
CA CYS A 393 -0.76 3.99 -23.94
C CYS A 393 -0.89 2.88 -25.00
N ALA A 394 -0.56 1.63 -24.65
CA ALA A 394 -0.77 0.45 -25.51
C ALA A 394 -0.28 0.63 -26.97
N GLY A 395 0.90 1.23 -27.16
CA GLY A 395 1.48 1.49 -28.49
C GLY A 395 0.99 2.77 -29.19
N GLU A 396 -0.09 3.39 -28.71
CA GLU A 396 -0.52 4.71 -29.17
C GLU A 396 0.23 5.83 -28.44
N GLN A 397 0.43 6.96 -29.13
CA GLN A 397 1.08 8.13 -28.57
C GLN A 397 0.40 9.42 -29.01
N LEU A 398 0.41 10.42 -28.12
CA LEU A 398 0.01 11.79 -28.43
C LEU A 398 1.17 12.74 -28.17
N SER A 399 1.47 13.59 -29.16
CA SER A 399 2.35 14.74 -28.93
C SER A 399 1.66 15.78 -28.04
N TYR A 400 2.43 16.67 -27.42
CA TYR A 400 1.88 17.79 -26.63
C TYR A 400 0.91 18.66 -27.45
N GLY A 401 1.20 18.90 -28.73
CA GLY A 401 0.34 19.63 -29.64
C GLY A 401 -0.99 18.92 -29.89
N GLN A 402 -0.94 17.63 -30.21
CA GLN A 402 -2.14 16.80 -30.44
C GLN A 402 -2.97 16.66 -29.17
N PHE A 403 -2.32 16.41 -28.02
CA PHE A 403 -2.96 16.32 -26.72
C PHE A 403 -3.70 17.62 -26.38
N ASN A 404 -3.03 18.77 -26.50
CA ASN A 404 -3.63 20.07 -26.21
C ASN A 404 -4.80 20.37 -27.17
N GLN A 405 -4.66 20.07 -28.46
CA GLN A 405 -5.70 20.26 -29.47
C GLN A 405 -6.96 19.43 -29.18
N ARG A 406 -6.80 18.13 -28.87
CA ARG A 406 -7.95 17.27 -28.51
C ARG A 406 -8.65 17.79 -27.25
N ALA A 407 -7.88 18.16 -26.23
CA ALA A 407 -8.43 18.73 -25.00
C ALA A 407 -9.13 20.08 -25.25
N ASN A 408 -8.63 20.91 -26.17
CA ASN A 408 -9.26 22.18 -26.55
C ASN A 408 -10.63 21.97 -27.19
N GLN A 409 -10.72 21.08 -28.18
CA GLN A 409 -11.99 20.80 -28.88
C GLN A 409 -13.04 20.29 -27.89
N LEU A 410 -12.64 19.37 -27.01
CA LEU A 410 -13.51 18.90 -25.94
C LEU A 410 -13.89 20.03 -24.98
N ALA A 411 -12.95 20.88 -24.57
CA ALA A 411 -13.22 22.00 -23.67
C ALA A 411 -14.24 23.00 -24.27
N HIS A 412 -14.15 23.32 -25.56
CA HIS A 412 -15.16 24.15 -26.24
C HIS A 412 -16.53 23.50 -26.18
N LYS A 413 -16.61 22.18 -26.40
CA LYS A 413 -17.87 21.46 -26.27
C LYS A 413 -18.43 21.49 -24.85
N LEU A 414 -17.57 21.29 -23.85
CA LEU A 414 -17.96 21.37 -22.44
C LEU A 414 -18.50 22.76 -22.08
N ILE A 415 -17.88 23.82 -22.62
CA ILE A 415 -18.36 25.19 -22.46
C ILE A 415 -19.76 25.37 -23.07
N GLU A 416 -20.04 24.80 -24.25
CA GLU A 416 -21.39 24.80 -24.84
C GLU A 416 -22.41 24.07 -23.96
N GLN A 417 -21.98 23.02 -23.26
CA GLN A 417 -22.81 22.28 -22.29
C GLN A 417 -22.95 22.98 -20.93
N GLY A 418 -22.39 24.19 -20.78
CA GLY A 418 -22.54 25.00 -19.57
C GLY A 418 -21.46 24.78 -18.51
N VAL A 419 -20.37 24.07 -18.82
CA VAL A 419 -19.23 23.90 -17.90
C VAL A 419 -18.51 25.25 -17.73
N GLY A 420 -18.19 25.57 -16.46
CA GLY A 420 -17.51 26.79 -16.04
C GLY A 420 -17.03 26.68 -14.59
N PRO A 421 -16.64 27.81 -13.96
CA PRO A 421 -16.09 27.84 -12.60
C PRO A 421 -16.90 27.06 -11.57
N ASP A 422 -16.22 26.17 -10.84
CA ASP A 422 -16.79 25.29 -9.81
C ASP A 422 -17.88 24.32 -10.30
N VAL A 423 -18.18 24.26 -11.61
CA VAL A 423 -19.07 23.22 -12.18
C VAL A 423 -18.34 21.89 -12.15
N ARG A 424 -18.96 20.88 -11.53
CA ARG A 424 -18.39 19.54 -11.37
C ARG A 424 -18.82 18.65 -12.52
N VAL A 425 -17.84 18.02 -13.18
CA VAL A 425 -18.02 17.11 -14.30
C VAL A 425 -17.56 15.72 -13.87
N GLY A 426 -18.47 14.75 -13.83
CA GLY A 426 -18.14 13.36 -13.58
C GLY A 426 -17.35 12.78 -14.74
N ILE A 427 -16.31 11.99 -14.48
CA ILE A 427 -15.56 11.28 -15.50
C ILE A 427 -15.53 9.79 -15.14
N ALA A 428 -16.26 8.99 -15.90
CA ALA A 428 -16.37 7.54 -15.75
C ALA A 428 -15.95 6.85 -17.06
N VAL A 429 -14.65 6.62 -17.23
CA VAL A 429 -14.06 6.08 -18.45
C VAL A 429 -13.01 5.03 -18.12
N GLU A 430 -12.75 4.13 -19.05
CA GLU A 430 -11.64 3.19 -18.93
C GLU A 430 -10.29 3.90 -19.01
N ARG A 431 -9.25 3.28 -18.42
CA ARG A 431 -7.91 3.86 -18.42
C ARG A 431 -7.33 3.89 -19.84
N GLY A 432 -7.04 5.11 -20.32
CA GLY A 432 -6.45 5.33 -21.64
C GLY A 432 -6.17 6.82 -21.90
N LEU A 433 -5.86 7.16 -23.15
CA LEU A 433 -5.56 8.53 -23.56
C LEU A 433 -6.75 9.49 -23.35
N ASP A 434 -7.96 9.04 -23.66
CA ASP A 434 -9.18 9.84 -23.56
C ASP A 434 -9.50 10.27 -22.13
N MET A 435 -9.10 9.47 -21.13
CA MET A 435 -9.22 9.82 -19.72
C MET A 435 -8.45 11.10 -19.41
N ILE A 436 -7.19 11.19 -19.83
CA ILE A 436 -6.33 12.35 -19.56
C ILE A 436 -6.77 13.56 -20.40
N VAL A 437 -7.21 13.33 -21.65
CA VAL A 437 -7.82 14.36 -22.50
C VAL A 437 -9.06 14.95 -21.82
N GLY A 438 -9.94 14.11 -21.29
CA GLY A 438 -11.14 14.53 -20.55
C GLY A 438 -10.82 15.37 -19.32
N LEU A 439 -9.87 14.92 -18.51
CA LEU A 439 -9.41 15.67 -17.32
C LEU A 439 -8.91 17.08 -17.69
N LEU A 440 -8.03 17.17 -18.69
CA LEU A 440 -7.50 18.47 -19.14
C LEU A 440 -8.60 19.35 -19.75
N ALA A 441 -9.53 18.76 -20.51
CA ALA A 441 -10.62 19.50 -21.13
C ALA A 441 -11.57 20.11 -20.11
N VAL A 442 -11.90 19.38 -19.03
CA VAL A 442 -12.72 19.91 -17.92
C VAL A 442 -12.04 21.11 -17.27
N LEU A 443 -10.75 21.02 -16.98
CA LEU A 443 -9.97 22.13 -16.40
C LEU A 443 -9.90 23.33 -17.35
N LYS A 444 -9.71 23.11 -18.65
CA LYS A 444 -9.71 24.16 -19.70
C LYS A 444 -11.08 24.84 -19.86
N ALA A 445 -12.16 24.09 -19.68
CA ALA A 445 -13.52 24.65 -19.66
C ALA A 445 -13.80 25.50 -18.41
N GLY A 446 -12.92 25.42 -17.40
CA GLY A 446 -13.01 26.09 -16.11
C GLY A 446 -13.77 25.29 -15.05
N GLY A 447 -14.14 24.03 -15.34
CA GLY A 447 -14.81 23.13 -14.42
C GLY A 447 -13.85 22.32 -13.54
N ALA A 448 -14.44 21.58 -12.62
CA ALA A 448 -13.74 20.63 -11.75
C ALA A 448 -14.12 19.20 -12.11
N TYR A 449 -13.16 18.29 -12.25
CA TYR A 449 -13.50 16.89 -12.52
C TYR A 449 -13.80 16.12 -11.22
N VAL A 450 -14.72 15.16 -11.31
CA VAL A 450 -15.03 14.19 -10.26
C VAL A 450 -14.73 12.81 -10.86
N PRO A 451 -13.65 12.14 -10.45
CA PRO A 451 -13.32 10.84 -10.98
C PRO A 451 -14.31 9.79 -10.44
N LEU A 452 -14.76 8.92 -11.33
CA LEU A 452 -15.71 7.85 -11.06
C LEU A 452 -15.13 6.57 -11.66
N ASP A 453 -14.70 5.62 -10.82
CA ASP A 453 -14.04 4.41 -11.31
C ASP A 453 -15.11 3.39 -11.71
N PRO A 454 -15.21 3.00 -13.00
CA PRO A 454 -16.26 2.10 -13.47
C PRO A 454 -16.21 0.72 -12.81
N GLU A 455 -15.12 0.36 -12.13
CA GLU A 455 -15.00 -0.89 -11.36
C GLU A 455 -15.69 -0.82 -10.00
N TYR A 456 -16.06 0.38 -9.51
CA TYR A 456 -16.77 0.50 -8.24
C TYR A 456 -18.20 -0.04 -8.31
N PRO A 457 -18.77 -0.51 -7.17
CA PRO A 457 -20.17 -0.90 -7.12
C PRO A 457 -21.09 0.24 -7.55
N GLN A 458 -22.19 -0.13 -8.22
CA GLN A 458 -23.11 0.82 -8.84
C GLN A 458 -23.70 1.80 -7.81
N GLU A 459 -24.14 1.31 -6.65
CA GLU A 459 -24.70 2.15 -5.59
C GLU A 459 -23.69 3.19 -5.08
N ARG A 460 -22.41 2.81 -4.98
CA ARG A 460 -21.34 3.74 -4.58
C ARG A 460 -21.12 4.83 -5.63
N LEU A 461 -21.13 4.47 -6.91
CA LEU A 461 -21.02 5.44 -8.01
C LEU A 461 -22.21 6.41 -8.02
N HIS A 462 -23.43 5.89 -7.85
CA HIS A 462 -24.63 6.73 -7.75
C HIS A 462 -24.57 7.69 -6.57
N TYR A 463 -24.16 7.20 -5.39
CA TYR A 463 -23.95 8.07 -4.23
C TYR A 463 -22.93 9.18 -4.53
N MET A 464 -21.77 8.83 -5.11
CA MET A 464 -20.74 9.82 -5.47
C MET A 464 -21.26 10.85 -6.47
N MET A 465 -22.03 10.43 -7.47
CA MET A 465 -22.65 11.34 -8.46
C MET A 465 -23.67 12.28 -7.80
N GLN A 466 -24.48 11.77 -6.87
CA GLN A 466 -25.47 12.56 -6.13
C GLN A 466 -24.81 13.55 -5.15
N ASP A 467 -23.92 13.06 -4.27
CA ASP A 467 -23.24 13.86 -3.23
C ASP A 467 -22.33 14.92 -3.87
N SER A 468 -21.75 14.65 -5.05
CA SER A 468 -20.93 15.64 -5.76
C SER A 468 -21.76 16.65 -6.54
N GLY A 469 -23.05 16.39 -6.77
CA GLY A 469 -23.90 17.23 -7.62
C GLY A 469 -23.26 17.52 -8.99
N ILE A 470 -22.69 16.50 -9.65
CA ILE A 470 -22.17 16.66 -11.01
C ILE A 470 -23.27 17.13 -11.97
N GLN A 471 -22.91 18.01 -12.89
CA GLN A 471 -23.86 18.58 -13.86
C GLN A 471 -23.73 17.96 -15.25
N LEU A 472 -22.64 17.23 -15.49
CA LEU A 472 -22.34 16.56 -16.74
C LEU A 472 -21.49 15.32 -16.45
N LEU A 473 -21.71 14.24 -17.20
CA LEU A 473 -20.94 13.00 -17.14
C LEU A 473 -20.18 12.77 -18.45
N LEU A 474 -18.86 12.65 -18.38
CA LEU A 474 -18.05 12.12 -19.47
C LEU A 474 -17.89 10.62 -19.28
N THR A 475 -18.30 9.84 -20.27
CA THR A 475 -18.25 8.38 -20.19
C THR A 475 -18.02 7.74 -21.56
N GLN A 476 -18.19 6.42 -21.67
CA GLN A 476 -18.11 5.65 -22.90
C GLN A 476 -19.39 4.83 -23.06
N SER A 477 -19.81 4.55 -24.29
CA SER A 477 -21.08 3.83 -24.57
C SER A 477 -21.23 2.52 -23.79
N PRO A 478 -20.20 1.65 -23.64
CA PRO A 478 -20.33 0.38 -22.90
C PRO A 478 -20.57 0.56 -21.39
N LEU A 479 -20.22 1.70 -20.82
CA LEU A 479 -20.36 1.99 -19.39
C LEU A 479 -21.71 2.63 -19.05
N LEU A 480 -22.41 3.13 -20.06
CA LEU A 480 -23.57 4.00 -19.90
C LEU A 480 -24.72 3.33 -19.16
N GLU A 481 -25.04 2.07 -19.51
CA GLU A 481 -26.14 1.32 -18.92
C GLU A 481 -25.98 1.14 -17.41
N ARG A 482 -24.74 0.88 -16.94
CA ARG A 482 -24.42 0.74 -15.51
C ARG A 482 -24.54 2.06 -14.75
N LEU A 483 -24.26 3.19 -15.39
CA LEU A 483 -24.18 4.49 -14.74
C LEU A 483 -25.52 5.24 -14.70
N GLN A 484 -26.44 4.93 -15.62
CA GLN A 484 -27.67 5.70 -15.80
C GLN A 484 -28.86 5.29 -14.92
N ASP A 485 -28.87 4.06 -14.38
CA ASP A 485 -30.03 3.59 -13.63
C ASP A 485 -30.33 4.54 -12.44
N GLY A 486 -31.50 5.17 -12.40
CA GLY A 486 -31.90 6.09 -11.34
C GLY A 486 -31.33 7.53 -11.34
N LEU A 487 -30.54 7.97 -12.34
CA LEU A 487 -29.96 9.34 -12.37
C LEU A 487 -30.16 10.09 -13.70
N ALA A 488 -30.71 11.30 -13.62
CA ALA A 488 -30.93 12.20 -14.76
C ALA A 488 -29.78 13.22 -14.95
N VAL A 489 -28.55 12.74 -15.14
CA VAL A 489 -27.38 13.59 -15.42
C VAL A 489 -27.09 13.59 -16.93
N PRO A 490 -26.98 14.76 -17.60
CA PRO A 490 -26.56 14.83 -19.00
C PRO A 490 -25.19 14.16 -19.20
N TYR A 491 -24.97 13.52 -20.34
CA TYR A 491 -23.72 12.78 -20.61
C TYR A 491 -23.18 13.01 -22.01
N LEU A 492 -21.87 12.82 -22.17
CA LEU A 492 -21.19 12.73 -23.46
C LEU A 492 -20.35 11.45 -23.50
N CYS A 493 -20.59 10.63 -24.53
CA CYS A 493 -19.81 9.42 -24.79
C CYS A 493 -18.56 9.79 -25.62
N LEU A 494 -17.37 9.62 -25.02
CA LEU A 494 -16.08 9.99 -25.64
C LEU A 494 -15.72 9.09 -26.83
N ASP A 495 -16.17 7.84 -26.83
CA ASP A 495 -16.06 6.92 -27.97
C ASP A 495 -16.91 7.34 -29.18
N GLN A 496 -17.81 8.32 -29.01
CA GLN A 496 -18.59 8.94 -30.09
C GLN A 496 -18.12 10.37 -30.41
N ALA A 497 -16.99 10.80 -29.83
CA ALA A 497 -16.48 12.17 -29.93
C ALA A 497 -16.38 12.74 -31.35
N PRO A 498 -15.93 11.98 -32.38
CA PRO A 498 -15.85 12.51 -33.74
C PRO A 498 -17.18 13.09 -34.28
N VAL A 499 -18.32 12.55 -33.83
CA VAL A 499 -19.66 12.97 -34.29
C VAL A 499 -20.02 14.36 -33.78
N TRP A 500 -19.77 14.63 -32.50
CA TRP A 500 -20.21 15.87 -31.83
C TRP A 500 -19.10 16.90 -31.61
N LEU A 501 -17.84 16.54 -31.88
CA LEU A 501 -16.71 17.48 -31.95
C LEU A 501 -16.52 18.09 -33.35
N ALA A 502 -17.26 17.63 -34.36
CA ALA A 502 -17.17 18.16 -35.71
C ALA A 502 -17.41 19.68 -35.73
N GLY A 503 -16.45 20.44 -36.28
CA GLY A 503 -16.50 21.90 -36.36
C GLY A 503 -16.14 22.65 -35.07
N MET A 504 -15.80 21.97 -33.97
CA MET A 504 -15.31 22.62 -32.75
C MET A 504 -13.94 23.27 -32.97
N ALA A 505 -13.74 24.44 -32.37
CA ALA A 505 -12.48 25.17 -32.44
C ALA A 505 -11.31 24.36 -31.83
N GLN A 506 -10.14 24.44 -32.45
CA GLN A 506 -8.94 23.68 -32.07
C GLN A 506 -7.99 24.46 -31.15
N GLY A 507 -8.12 25.79 -31.10
CA GLY A 507 -7.31 26.66 -30.24
C GLY A 507 -7.77 26.65 -28.78
N ASN A 508 -6.91 27.11 -27.87
CA ASN A 508 -7.22 27.16 -26.43
C ASN A 508 -8.50 27.98 -26.20
N PRO A 509 -9.41 27.53 -25.33
CA PRO A 509 -10.56 28.32 -24.92
C PRO A 509 -10.12 29.57 -24.14
N PRO A 510 -10.97 30.62 -24.06
CA PRO A 510 -10.69 31.77 -23.22
C PRO A 510 -10.62 31.37 -21.74
N GLU A 511 -9.74 32.01 -20.97
CA GLU A 511 -9.61 31.74 -19.54
C GLU A 511 -10.91 32.06 -18.80
N ARG A 512 -11.37 31.10 -18.00
CA ARG A 512 -12.65 31.15 -17.29
C ARG A 512 -12.52 30.90 -15.80
N SER A 513 -11.41 30.31 -15.35
CA SER A 513 -11.18 29.90 -13.96
C SER A 513 -10.24 30.87 -13.24
N SER A 514 -10.40 30.96 -11.92
CA SER A 514 -9.43 31.57 -11.02
C SER A 514 -8.67 30.49 -10.25
N ALA A 515 -7.54 30.86 -9.62
CA ALA A 515 -6.74 29.93 -8.82
C ALA A 515 -7.52 29.33 -7.62
N GLU A 516 -8.53 30.05 -7.11
CA GLU A 516 -9.34 29.59 -5.98
C GLU A 516 -10.45 28.63 -6.40
N ASN A 517 -10.79 28.52 -7.70
CA ASN A 517 -11.79 27.59 -8.19
C ASN A 517 -11.35 26.12 -8.03
N LEU A 518 -12.31 25.21 -7.92
CA LEU A 518 -12.06 23.78 -7.82
C LEU A 518 -11.41 23.29 -9.11
N ALA A 519 -10.34 22.51 -8.97
CA ALA A 519 -9.77 21.71 -10.05
C ALA A 519 -10.36 20.29 -10.05
N TYR A 520 -10.56 19.71 -8.86
CA TYR A 520 -11.19 18.40 -8.74
C TYR A 520 -11.84 18.16 -7.38
N VAL A 521 -12.72 17.17 -7.32
CA VAL A 521 -13.26 16.61 -6.07
C VAL A 521 -13.01 15.10 -6.07
N MET A 522 -12.14 14.63 -5.17
CA MET A 522 -11.83 13.20 -5.01
C MET A 522 -12.46 12.65 -3.74
N TYR A 523 -13.08 11.48 -3.83
CA TYR A 523 -13.75 10.86 -2.69
C TYR A 523 -12.83 9.98 -1.87
N THR A 524 -12.97 10.06 -0.55
CA THR A 524 -12.28 9.20 0.42
C THR A 524 -13.30 8.52 1.34
N SER A 525 -12.92 7.44 2.01
CA SER A 525 -13.73 6.78 3.04
C SER A 525 -14.04 7.75 4.18
N GLY A 526 -15.22 7.63 4.78
CA GLY A 526 -15.71 8.56 5.80
C GLY A 526 -16.01 7.89 7.13
N SER A 527 -15.61 8.52 8.23
CA SER A 527 -15.85 8.04 9.61
C SER A 527 -17.34 7.91 9.98
N THR A 528 -18.24 8.54 9.22
CA THR A 528 -19.70 8.47 9.39
C THR A 528 -20.36 7.37 8.54
N GLY A 529 -19.56 6.55 7.86
CA GLY A 529 -20.01 5.40 7.06
C GLY A 529 -20.46 5.70 5.64
N ARG A 530 -20.17 6.90 5.13
CA ARG A 530 -20.33 7.25 3.71
C ARG A 530 -19.10 7.99 3.17
N PRO A 531 -18.77 7.83 1.87
CA PRO A 531 -17.66 8.56 1.26
C PRO A 531 -17.81 10.08 1.36
N LYS A 532 -16.69 10.78 1.49
CA LYS A 532 -16.61 12.25 1.56
C LYS A 532 -15.76 12.82 0.43
N GLY A 533 -16.29 13.81 -0.29
CA GLY A 533 -15.56 14.49 -1.38
C GLY A 533 -14.61 15.56 -0.86
N VAL A 534 -13.31 15.47 -1.19
CA VAL A 534 -12.29 16.48 -0.87
C VAL A 534 -12.13 17.42 -2.05
N GLY A 535 -12.46 18.71 -1.86
CA GLY A 535 -12.38 19.72 -2.91
C GLY A 535 -11.01 20.38 -3.00
N ILE A 536 -10.28 20.16 -4.10
CA ILE A 536 -8.95 20.72 -4.34
C ILE A 536 -9.05 21.85 -5.35
N THR A 537 -8.37 22.97 -5.08
CA THR A 537 -8.38 24.16 -5.94
C THR A 537 -7.27 24.10 -7.00
N HIS A 538 -7.41 24.91 -8.05
CA HIS A 538 -6.34 25.07 -9.05
C HIS A 538 -5.03 25.55 -8.42
N ASN A 539 -5.08 26.42 -7.40
CA ASN A 539 -3.92 26.90 -6.67
C ASN A 539 -3.17 25.75 -5.99
N ALA A 540 -3.88 24.92 -5.22
CA ALA A 540 -3.28 23.80 -4.51
C ALA A 540 -2.67 22.79 -5.50
N LEU A 541 -3.39 22.47 -6.57
CA LEU A 541 -2.91 21.55 -7.62
C LEU A 541 -1.67 22.08 -8.35
N SER A 542 -1.70 23.32 -8.83
CA SER A 542 -0.58 23.88 -9.62
C SER A 542 0.67 24.07 -8.77
N GLN A 543 0.52 24.51 -7.51
CA GLN A 543 1.63 24.64 -6.58
C GLN A 543 2.21 23.28 -6.21
N HIS A 544 1.36 22.28 -5.91
CA HIS A 544 1.84 20.92 -5.66
C HIS A 544 2.61 20.36 -6.87
N ALA A 545 2.06 20.47 -8.08
CA ALA A 545 2.73 19.96 -9.28
C ALA A 545 4.11 20.59 -9.49
N ARG A 546 4.25 21.91 -9.25
CA ARG A 546 5.53 22.63 -9.33
C ARG A 546 6.51 22.26 -8.21
N ALA A 547 6.01 22.13 -6.97
CA ALA A 547 6.79 21.69 -5.83
C ALA A 547 7.39 20.30 -6.08
N THR A 548 6.54 19.36 -6.48
CA THR A 548 6.91 17.98 -6.78
C THR A 548 7.86 17.90 -7.96
N ALA A 549 7.57 18.55 -9.09
CA ALA A 549 8.45 18.57 -10.26
C ALA A 549 9.86 19.08 -9.93
N SER A 550 9.96 20.04 -9.01
CA SER A 550 11.24 20.60 -8.58
C SER A 550 11.95 19.67 -7.59
N HIS A 551 11.22 19.11 -6.62
CA HIS A 551 11.76 18.15 -5.64
C HIS A 551 12.28 16.87 -6.30
N PHE A 552 11.56 16.35 -7.32
CA PHE A 552 11.96 15.16 -8.08
C PHE A 552 13.01 15.43 -9.17
N ASN A 553 13.48 16.69 -9.27
CA ASN A 553 14.41 17.13 -10.32
C ASN A 553 13.95 16.72 -11.73
N MET A 554 12.65 16.83 -12.00
CA MET A 554 12.04 16.29 -13.21
C MET A 554 12.37 17.16 -14.44
N THR A 555 12.63 16.52 -15.57
CA THR A 555 13.06 17.15 -16.82
C THR A 555 12.28 16.61 -18.02
N ALA A 556 12.38 17.30 -19.16
CA ALA A 556 11.73 16.83 -20.40
C ALA A 556 12.30 15.49 -20.93
N ALA A 557 13.46 15.05 -20.45
CA ALA A 557 14.04 13.77 -20.82
C ALA A 557 13.41 12.59 -20.05
N ASP A 558 12.68 12.89 -18.97
CA ASP A 558 12.05 11.87 -18.13
C ASP A 558 10.77 11.32 -18.78
N ARG A 559 10.43 10.12 -18.32
CA ARG A 559 9.23 9.39 -18.67
C ARG A 559 8.65 8.80 -17.40
N GLY A 560 7.52 9.36 -16.96
CA GLY A 560 6.80 8.97 -15.75
C GLY A 560 5.79 7.86 -16.02
N LEU A 561 5.54 7.02 -15.04
CA LEU A 561 4.50 5.98 -15.11
C LEU A 561 3.22 6.43 -14.38
N GLN A 562 2.11 6.46 -15.11
CA GLN A 562 0.77 6.62 -14.57
C GLN A 562 0.22 5.24 -14.21
N PHE A 563 0.35 4.87 -12.93
CA PHE A 563 0.02 3.54 -12.40
C PHE A 563 -1.28 3.52 -11.59
N SER A 564 -1.46 4.49 -10.69
CA SER A 564 -2.53 4.53 -9.68
C SER A 564 -3.91 4.73 -10.31
N THR A 565 -4.99 4.29 -9.65
CA THR A 565 -6.37 4.67 -10.07
C THR A 565 -6.52 6.19 -10.00
N PHE A 566 -7.25 6.77 -10.96
CA PHE A 566 -7.51 8.22 -11.03
C PHE A 566 -8.51 8.71 -9.97
N ASN A 567 -9.12 7.79 -9.23
CA ASN A 567 -9.87 8.08 -7.99
C ASN A 567 -8.97 8.34 -6.77
N PHE A 568 -7.69 8.03 -6.86
CA PHE A 568 -6.72 8.27 -5.80
C PHE A 568 -5.78 9.39 -6.21
N ASP A 569 -5.50 10.30 -5.29
CA ASP A 569 -4.79 11.55 -5.58
C ASP A 569 -3.31 11.35 -5.94
N ALA A 570 -2.70 10.20 -5.63
CA ALA A 570 -1.40 9.81 -6.20
C ALA A 570 -1.37 9.83 -7.75
N PHE A 571 -2.53 9.66 -8.40
CA PHE A 571 -2.68 9.85 -9.85
C PHE A 571 -2.22 11.24 -10.31
N VAL A 572 -2.51 12.27 -9.50
CA VAL A 572 -2.20 13.67 -9.78
C VAL A 572 -0.69 13.90 -9.79
N GLU A 573 0.03 13.29 -8.84
CA GLU A 573 1.50 13.37 -8.73
C GLU A 573 2.20 12.65 -9.89
N GLN A 574 1.63 11.54 -10.36
CA GLN A 574 2.14 10.79 -11.51
C GLN A 574 1.95 11.50 -12.85
N LEU A 575 1.01 12.44 -12.93
CA LEU A 575 0.57 13.05 -14.19
C LEU A 575 1.11 14.48 -14.36
N TYR A 576 0.70 15.38 -13.48
CA TYR A 576 0.84 16.82 -13.71
C TYR A 576 2.29 17.35 -13.65
N PRO A 577 3.14 16.93 -12.68
CA PRO A 577 4.55 17.30 -12.66
C PRO A 577 5.27 17.00 -13.98
N ALA A 578 4.99 15.84 -14.59
CA ALA A 578 5.57 15.44 -15.87
C ALA A 578 5.12 16.36 -17.01
N LEU A 579 3.81 16.58 -17.11
CA LEU A 579 3.21 17.39 -18.17
C LEU A 579 3.66 18.86 -18.14
N ILE A 580 3.89 19.45 -16.97
CA ILE A 580 4.37 20.83 -16.88
C ILE A 580 5.87 20.99 -17.14
N ARG A 581 6.64 19.90 -17.14
CA ARG A 581 8.10 19.90 -17.38
C ARG A 581 8.47 19.47 -18.80
N GLY A 582 7.49 19.06 -19.61
CA GLY A 582 7.72 18.54 -20.96
C GLY A 582 8.14 17.08 -20.99
N ALA A 583 7.99 16.35 -19.88
CA ALA A 583 8.25 14.92 -19.80
C ALA A 583 7.11 14.13 -20.47
N SER A 584 7.34 12.86 -20.75
CA SER A 584 6.28 11.97 -21.26
C SER A 584 5.66 11.13 -20.14
N VAL A 585 4.40 10.75 -20.28
CA VAL A 585 3.67 9.90 -19.32
C VAL A 585 3.23 8.62 -20.00
N VAL A 586 3.64 7.48 -19.45
CA VAL A 586 3.22 6.14 -19.88
C VAL A 586 2.05 5.70 -19.03
N ILE A 587 0.94 5.34 -19.67
CA ILE A 587 -0.29 4.89 -19.01
C ILE A 587 -0.29 3.36 -18.99
N ARG A 588 -0.46 2.77 -17.80
CA ARG A 588 -0.43 1.32 -17.58
C ARG A 588 -1.43 0.50 -18.44
N GLY A 589 -2.56 1.10 -18.82
CA GLY A 589 -3.73 0.36 -19.34
C GLY A 589 -4.50 -0.37 -18.23
N LYS A 590 -5.45 -1.25 -18.61
CA LYS A 590 -6.40 -1.86 -17.66
C LYS A 590 -5.73 -2.82 -16.67
N ALA A 591 -4.92 -3.76 -17.16
CA ALA A 591 -4.40 -4.88 -16.37
C ALA A 591 -3.28 -4.47 -15.40
N LEU A 592 -3.40 -4.85 -14.13
CA LEU A 592 -2.32 -4.66 -13.15
C LEU A 592 -1.11 -5.48 -13.59
N TRP A 593 0.08 -4.90 -13.45
CA TRP A 593 1.30 -5.56 -13.87
C TRP A 593 1.82 -6.44 -12.74
N ASP A 594 2.17 -7.69 -13.03
CA ASP A 594 3.04 -8.46 -12.15
C ASP A 594 4.49 -7.91 -12.22
N SER A 595 5.41 -8.50 -11.47
CA SER A 595 6.79 -8.04 -11.42
C SER A 595 7.56 -8.18 -12.74
N GLU A 596 7.29 -9.21 -13.54
CA GLU A 596 7.98 -9.43 -14.81
C GLU A 596 7.40 -8.53 -15.91
N THR A 597 6.07 -8.39 -15.94
CA THR A 597 5.38 -7.40 -16.78
C THR A 597 5.86 -5.99 -16.43
N PHE A 598 5.95 -5.64 -15.14
CA PHE A 598 6.46 -4.33 -14.71
C PHE A 598 7.90 -4.12 -15.18
N TYR A 599 8.78 -5.12 -15.01
CA TYR A 599 10.16 -5.05 -15.46
C TYR A 599 10.25 -4.87 -16.98
N ARG A 600 9.51 -5.65 -17.76
CA ARG A 600 9.48 -5.56 -19.23
C ARG A 600 9.05 -4.17 -19.68
N GLU A 601 7.91 -3.69 -19.20
CA GLU A 601 7.35 -2.38 -19.57
C GLU A 601 8.28 -1.23 -19.12
N LEU A 602 8.92 -1.35 -17.96
CA LEU A 602 9.92 -0.38 -17.48
C LEU A 602 11.05 -0.20 -18.51
N ILE A 603 11.57 -1.31 -19.05
CA ILE A 603 12.66 -1.31 -20.02
C ILE A 603 12.18 -0.85 -21.40
N GLU A 604 11.15 -1.50 -21.94
CA GLU A 604 10.63 -1.25 -23.30
C GLU A 604 10.14 0.18 -23.46
N GLN A 605 9.43 0.69 -22.45
CA GLN A 605 8.93 2.06 -22.47
C GLN A 605 9.99 3.06 -21.98
N GLY A 606 11.15 2.63 -21.46
CA GLY A 606 12.19 3.53 -20.97
C GLY A 606 11.72 4.44 -19.83
N ILE A 607 10.93 3.89 -18.91
CA ILE A 607 10.39 4.59 -17.75
C ILE A 607 11.54 4.94 -16.78
N SER A 608 11.53 6.17 -16.27
CA SER A 608 12.62 6.72 -15.45
C SER A 608 12.19 7.16 -14.05
N ILE A 609 10.91 7.52 -13.89
CA ILE A 609 10.32 7.92 -12.61
C ILE A 609 9.03 7.12 -12.41
N VAL A 610 8.90 6.53 -11.23
CA VAL A 610 7.76 5.69 -10.87
C VAL A 610 7.25 6.10 -9.49
N ASP A 611 5.93 6.28 -9.37
CA ASP A 611 5.28 6.48 -8.08
C ASP A 611 4.37 5.29 -7.79
N LEU A 612 4.51 4.66 -6.62
CA LEU A 612 3.76 3.46 -6.25
C LEU A 612 3.27 3.54 -4.81
N SER A 613 2.22 2.77 -4.49
CA SER A 613 1.93 2.45 -3.09
C SER A 613 3.09 1.65 -2.48
N THR A 614 3.39 1.89 -1.21
CA THR A 614 4.41 1.13 -0.46
C THR A 614 4.22 -0.39 -0.58
N ALA A 615 2.99 -0.92 -0.39
CA ALA A 615 2.73 -2.36 -0.52
C ALA A 615 3.09 -2.95 -1.90
N TYR A 616 2.71 -2.29 -3.00
CA TYR A 616 3.02 -2.78 -4.34
C TYR A 616 4.53 -2.76 -4.61
N TRP A 617 5.24 -1.70 -4.19
CA TRP A 617 6.70 -1.67 -4.26
C TRP A 617 7.36 -2.76 -3.43
N PHE A 618 6.85 -3.03 -2.23
CA PHE A 618 7.39 -4.05 -1.35
C PHE A 618 7.30 -5.44 -2.01
N MET A 619 6.17 -5.73 -2.65
CA MET A 619 5.97 -6.94 -3.44
C MET A 619 6.99 -7.05 -4.58
N LEU A 620 7.16 -5.98 -5.38
CA LEU A 620 8.15 -5.95 -6.46
C LEU A 620 9.57 -6.14 -5.93
N GLY A 621 9.93 -5.44 -4.86
CA GLY A 621 11.26 -5.50 -4.25
C GLY A 621 11.62 -6.90 -3.78
N LYS A 622 10.67 -7.62 -3.16
CA LYS A 622 10.88 -9.02 -2.75
C LYS A 622 11.09 -9.96 -3.94
N ASP A 623 10.26 -9.84 -4.98
CA ASP A 623 10.40 -10.68 -6.17
C ASP A 623 11.70 -10.40 -6.93
N PHE A 624 12.04 -9.12 -7.12
CA PHE A 624 13.31 -8.72 -7.74
C PHE A 624 14.52 -9.18 -6.93
N ALA A 625 14.48 -9.10 -5.60
CA ALA A 625 15.55 -9.59 -4.75
C ALA A 625 15.73 -11.11 -4.87
N ALA A 626 14.63 -11.87 -4.92
CA ALA A 626 14.65 -13.33 -5.10
C ALA A 626 15.25 -13.74 -6.44
N LYS A 627 15.05 -12.93 -7.49
CA LYS A 627 15.60 -13.12 -8.84
C LYS A 627 17.04 -12.62 -9.00
N GLY A 628 17.60 -11.94 -8.00
CA GLY A 628 18.94 -11.35 -8.01
C GLY A 628 19.05 -10.03 -8.79
N PRO A 629 20.22 -9.37 -8.77
CA PRO A 629 20.43 -8.09 -9.44
C PRO A 629 20.18 -8.13 -10.95
N ARG A 630 19.41 -7.16 -11.46
CA ARG A 630 19.10 -6.98 -12.89
C ARG A 630 19.41 -5.54 -13.34
N ASP A 631 19.44 -5.31 -14.65
CA ASP A 631 19.50 -3.97 -15.22
C ASP A 631 18.08 -3.40 -15.33
N PHE A 632 17.84 -2.25 -14.69
CA PHE A 632 16.53 -1.57 -14.69
C PHE A 632 16.48 -0.39 -15.67
N GLY A 633 17.43 -0.34 -16.61
CA GLY A 633 17.42 0.59 -17.73
C GLY A 633 17.51 2.05 -17.29
N ARG A 634 16.48 2.84 -17.63
CA ARG A 634 16.45 4.29 -17.38
C ARG A 634 15.91 4.67 -16.01
N LEU A 635 15.52 3.70 -15.18
CA LEU A 635 14.96 3.94 -13.87
C LEU A 635 15.95 4.70 -12.98
N ARG A 636 15.57 5.93 -12.58
CA ARG A 636 16.41 6.77 -11.72
C ARG A 636 15.76 7.13 -10.41
N GLN A 637 14.43 7.02 -10.29
CA GLN A 637 13.72 7.44 -9.08
C GLN A 637 12.42 6.66 -8.86
N LEU A 638 12.19 6.25 -7.62
CA LEU A 638 10.91 5.76 -7.11
C LEU A 638 10.41 6.60 -5.95
N ASN A 639 9.12 6.93 -5.99
CA ASN A 639 8.42 7.64 -4.91
C ASN A 639 7.34 6.72 -4.33
N LEU A 640 7.34 6.55 -3.02
CA LEU A 640 6.51 5.56 -2.34
C LEU A 640 5.71 6.24 -1.25
N GLY A 641 4.41 6.01 -1.24
CA GLY A 641 3.54 6.62 -0.25
C GLY A 641 2.29 5.81 0.01
N GLY A 642 1.44 6.37 0.85
CA GLY A 642 0.18 5.75 1.23
C GLY A 642 0.28 4.77 2.39
N GLU A 643 1.47 4.34 2.84
CA GLU A 643 1.63 3.49 4.05
C GLU A 643 3.02 3.69 4.67
N ALA A 644 3.18 3.26 5.92
CA ALA A 644 4.48 3.22 6.57
C ALA A 644 5.42 2.28 5.81
N MET A 645 6.60 2.78 5.43
CA MET A 645 7.58 2.01 4.67
C MET A 645 8.40 1.10 5.58
N PRO A 646 8.39 -0.23 5.35
CA PRO A 646 9.17 -1.17 6.16
C PRO A 646 10.64 -1.19 5.76
N ALA A 647 11.52 -1.31 6.76
CA ALA A 647 12.96 -1.43 6.58
C ALA A 647 13.38 -2.60 5.67
N GLU A 648 12.66 -3.73 5.81
CA GLU A 648 12.88 -4.94 5.01
C GLU A 648 12.76 -4.66 3.50
N GLY A 649 11.83 -3.80 3.11
CA GLY A 649 11.65 -3.44 1.71
C GLY A 649 12.87 -2.73 1.13
N VAL A 650 13.49 -1.85 1.90
CA VAL A 650 14.71 -1.12 1.50
C VAL A 650 15.88 -2.08 1.35
N ALA A 651 15.97 -3.09 2.23
CA ALA A 651 16.96 -4.16 2.13
C ALA A 651 16.76 -5.01 0.86
N ALA A 652 15.53 -5.42 0.56
CA ALA A 652 15.19 -6.16 -0.66
C ALA A 652 15.50 -5.33 -1.92
N TRP A 653 15.14 -4.04 -1.93
CA TRP A 653 15.45 -3.11 -3.01
C TRP A 653 16.95 -2.99 -3.28
N LYS A 654 17.76 -2.94 -2.21
CA LYS A 654 19.22 -2.96 -2.30
C LYS A 654 19.74 -4.28 -2.89
N GLN A 655 19.19 -5.42 -2.47
CA GLN A 655 19.56 -6.75 -2.97
C GLN A 655 19.21 -6.94 -4.45
N ALA A 656 18.13 -6.34 -4.92
CA ALA A 656 17.72 -6.32 -6.32
C ALA A 656 18.65 -5.49 -7.24
N GLY A 657 19.67 -4.81 -6.71
CA GLY A 657 20.63 -4.02 -7.51
C GLY A 657 20.24 -2.56 -7.75
N LEU A 658 19.16 -2.08 -7.13
CA LEU A 658 18.56 -0.76 -7.36
C LEU A 658 19.15 0.38 -6.51
N LYS A 659 20.37 0.21 -5.99
CA LYS A 659 21.08 1.22 -5.17
C LYS A 659 21.36 2.56 -5.88
N HIS A 660 21.26 2.56 -7.21
CA HIS A 660 21.50 3.73 -8.05
C HIS A 660 20.25 4.60 -8.21
N ALA A 661 19.05 4.01 -8.06
CA ALA A 661 17.80 4.73 -8.12
C ALA A 661 17.54 5.46 -6.79
N CYS A 662 17.16 6.74 -6.87
CA CYS A 662 16.67 7.49 -5.73
C CYS A 662 15.37 6.87 -5.22
N LEU A 663 15.27 6.64 -3.91
CA LEU A 663 14.10 6.03 -3.28
C LEU A 663 13.55 7.02 -2.26
N LEU A 664 12.37 7.58 -2.54
CA LEU A 664 11.71 8.55 -1.67
C LEU A 664 10.54 7.90 -0.94
N ASN A 665 10.47 8.10 0.38
CA ASN A 665 9.27 7.85 1.17
C ASN A 665 8.47 9.17 1.26
N THR A 666 7.28 9.21 0.68
CA THR A 666 6.39 10.37 0.64
C THR A 666 5.17 10.14 1.52
N TYR A 667 4.72 11.20 2.18
CA TYR A 667 3.53 11.17 3.02
C TYR A 667 2.68 12.40 2.80
N GLY A 668 1.38 12.20 2.66
CA GLY A 668 0.39 13.26 2.75
C GLY A 668 -1.03 12.68 2.76
N PRO A 669 -1.97 13.36 3.42
CA PRO A 669 -3.40 13.12 3.26
C PRO A 669 -3.94 13.89 2.06
N THR A 670 -5.04 13.41 1.47
CA THR A 670 -5.72 14.08 0.34
C THR A 670 -6.12 15.51 0.64
N GLU A 671 -6.47 15.79 1.89
CA GLU A 671 -6.82 17.12 2.39
C GLU A 671 -5.65 18.13 2.37
N ALA A 672 -4.41 17.66 2.18
CA ALA A 672 -3.21 18.50 2.03
C ALA A 672 -2.55 18.36 0.63
N THR A 673 -3.34 17.90 -0.35
CA THR A 673 -2.97 17.73 -1.76
C THR A 673 -1.81 16.75 -1.94
N VAL A 674 -2.14 15.46 -2.02
CA VAL A 674 -1.24 14.34 -2.35
C VAL A 674 -0.11 14.12 -1.33
N SER A 675 1.06 14.71 -1.53
CA SER A 675 2.24 14.53 -0.69
C SER A 675 2.58 15.83 0.05
N ALA A 676 2.71 15.75 1.38
CA ALA A 676 3.07 16.85 2.25
C ALA A 676 4.52 16.81 2.75
N THR A 677 5.11 15.62 2.87
CA THR A 677 6.50 15.42 3.30
C THR A 677 7.19 14.39 2.43
N ALA A 678 8.52 14.42 2.41
CA ALA A 678 9.35 13.43 1.71
C ALA A 678 10.66 13.15 2.46
N HIS A 679 11.08 11.89 2.45
CA HIS A 679 12.35 11.40 2.99
C HIS A 679 13.16 10.67 1.92
N ASP A 680 14.45 10.99 1.79
CA ASP A 680 15.37 10.30 0.87
C ASP A 680 16.06 9.12 1.57
N CYS A 681 15.78 7.90 1.09
CA CYS A 681 16.33 6.65 1.63
C CYS A 681 17.77 6.35 1.16
N GLY A 682 18.40 7.25 0.40
CA GLY A 682 19.71 7.04 -0.20
C GLY A 682 20.83 6.72 0.79
N ALA A 683 20.78 7.27 2.01
CA ALA A 683 21.75 6.96 3.07
C ALA A 683 21.67 5.48 3.51
N TYR A 684 20.45 4.94 3.63
CA TYR A 684 20.21 3.53 3.97
C TYR A 684 20.64 2.59 2.84
N LEU A 685 20.32 2.95 1.59
CA LEU A 685 20.72 2.16 0.41
C LEU A 685 22.25 2.05 0.28
N LYS A 686 22.97 3.15 0.53
CA LYS A 686 24.44 3.20 0.53
C LYS A 686 25.07 2.56 1.76
N GLY A 687 24.30 2.32 2.82
CA GLY A 687 24.78 1.79 4.10
C GLY A 687 25.59 2.80 4.91
N THR A 688 25.42 4.10 4.66
CA THR A 688 26.03 5.17 5.47
C THR A 688 25.29 5.39 6.78
N GLU A 689 24.03 4.95 6.85
CA GLU A 689 23.21 4.92 8.06
C GLU A 689 22.57 3.55 8.27
N PRO A 690 22.34 3.12 9.52
CA PRO A 690 21.58 1.92 9.82
C PRO A 690 20.10 2.10 9.42
N LEU A 691 19.44 1.01 9.07
CA LEU A 691 18.01 1.01 8.79
C LEU A 691 17.22 1.22 10.09
N PRO A 692 16.30 2.21 10.15
CA PRO A 692 15.35 2.32 11.26
C PRO A 692 14.28 1.22 11.15
N ALA A 693 13.50 0.98 12.20
CA ALA A 693 12.39 0.01 12.16
C ALA A 693 11.29 0.42 11.16
N VAL A 694 10.97 1.71 11.11
CA VAL A 694 10.06 2.33 10.15
C VAL A 694 10.79 3.51 9.52
N ILE A 695 10.70 3.65 8.19
CA ILE A 695 11.33 4.77 7.50
C ILE A 695 10.62 6.09 7.88
N PRO A 696 11.35 7.16 8.24
CA PRO A 696 10.74 8.45 8.61
C PRO A 696 9.91 9.07 7.47
N LEU A 697 8.96 9.94 7.84
CA LEU A 697 8.15 10.72 6.89
C LEU A 697 8.95 11.86 6.24
N GLY A 698 10.12 12.18 6.81
CA GLY A 698 11.04 13.14 6.20
C GLY A 698 10.77 14.58 6.61
N LYS A 699 10.90 15.49 5.66
CA LYS A 699 10.71 16.94 5.88
C LYS A 699 9.57 17.46 5.01
N ALA A 700 9.00 18.59 5.43
CA ALA A 700 7.93 19.26 4.69
C ALA A 700 8.34 19.58 3.24
N LEU A 701 7.47 19.23 2.29
CA LEU A 701 7.60 19.66 0.91
C LEU A 701 7.26 21.15 0.76
N PRO A 702 7.82 21.83 -0.26
CA PRO A 702 7.52 23.24 -0.53
C PRO A 702 6.01 23.53 -0.59
N GLY A 703 5.59 24.68 -0.05
CA GLY A 703 4.20 25.13 0.03
C GLY A 703 3.43 24.69 1.27
N ARG A 704 4.05 23.91 2.18
CA ARG A 704 3.42 23.42 3.42
C ARG A 704 4.15 23.86 4.67
N SER A 705 3.39 23.98 5.75
CA SER A 705 3.92 23.95 7.11
C SER A 705 3.50 22.66 7.79
N ILE A 706 4.36 22.12 8.66
CA ILE A 706 4.06 20.93 9.46
C ILE A 706 4.26 21.29 10.92
N TYR A 707 3.24 21.06 11.74
CA TYR A 707 3.29 21.22 13.18
C TYR A 707 2.98 19.88 13.84
N LEU A 708 3.61 19.64 14.97
CA LEU A 708 3.22 18.55 15.87
C LEU A 708 2.63 19.23 17.10
N LEU A 709 1.37 18.95 17.41
CA LEU A 709 0.68 19.58 18.55
C LEU A 709 0.26 18.52 19.57
N ASP A 710 0.35 18.84 20.85
CA ASP A 710 -0.24 17.99 21.88
C ASP A 710 -1.78 18.09 21.92
N SER A 711 -2.41 17.32 22.80
CA SER A 711 -3.87 17.24 22.93
C SER A 711 -4.55 18.57 23.32
N SER A 712 -3.78 19.56 23.83
CA SER A 712 -4.28 20.90 24.13
C SER A 712 -3.94 21.94 23.05
N GLY A 713 -3.30 21.52 21.95
CA GLY A 713 -2.93 22.41 20.85
C GLY A 713 -1.60 23.16 21.06
N ASN A 714 -0.77 22.77 22.03
CA ASN A 714 0.54 23.39 22.24
C ASN A 714 1.63 22.67 21.45
N LEU A 715 2.73 23.39 21.17
CA LEU A 715 3.95 22.81 20.62
C LEU A 715 4.66 21.99 21.70
N PRO A 716 4.88 20.68 21.50
CA PRO A 716 5.53 19.84 22.47
C PRO A 716 7.04 20.06 22.48
N LEU A 717 7.69 19.51 23.49
CA LEU A 717 9.14 19.37 23.53
C LEU A 717 9.65 18.56 22.31
N LYS A 718 10.86 18.85 21.83
CA LYS A 718 11.46 18.09 20.71
C LYS A 718 11.62 16.62 21.08
N GLY A 719 11.28 15.70 20.18
CA GLY A 719 11.28 14.25 20.43
C GLY A 719 10.03 13.72 21.14
N VAL A 720 9.13 14.58 21.61
CA VAL A 720 7.81 14.17 22.15
C VAL A 720 6.81 13.99 21.01
N MET A 721 5.92 13.01 21.14
CA MET A 721 4.85 12.76 20.19
C MET A 721 3.80 13.87 20.22
N GLY A 722 3.31 14.25 19.04
CA GLY A 722 2.15 15.13 18.88
C GLY A 722 1.32 14.72 17.66
N GLU A 723 0.10 15.22 17.59
CA GLU A 723 -0.75 15.14 16.41
C GLU A 723 -0.14 15.96 15.28
N LEU A 724 0.05 15.33 14.12
CA LEU A 724 0.60 15.97 12.93
C LEU A 724 -0.47 16.86 12.29
N MET A 725 -0.21 18.16 12.30
CA MET A 725 -1.03 19.18 11.65
C MET A 725 -0.32 19.72 10.41
N ILE A 726 -1.08 19.91 9.33
CA ILE A 726 -0.54 20.41 8.05
C ILE A 726 -1.16 21.77 7.76
N GLY A 727 -0.33 22.78 7.50
CA GLY A 727 -0.76 24.12 7.10
C GLY A 727 -0.22 24.54 5.74
N GLY A 728 -0.54 25.76 5.34
CA GLY A 728 -0.09 26.40 4.10
C GLY A 728 -1.14 26.43 2.99
N ASP A 729 -0.73 26.94 1.83
CA ASP A 729 -1.61 27.26 0.69
C ASP A 729 -2.14 26.03 -0.07
N LEU A 730 -1.58 24.85 0.22
CA LEU A 730 -1.86 23.60 -0.50
C LEU A 730 -2.88 22.72 0.24
N LEU A 731 -3.56 23.27 1.26
CA LEU A 731 -4.72 22.64 1.86
C LEU A 731 -5.91 22.64 0.92
N ALA A 732 -6.73 21.59 1.01
CA ALA A 732 -8.02 21.52 0.33
C ALA A 732 -8.91 22.72 0.70
N ARG A 733 -9.84 23.06 -0.19
CA ARG A 733 -10.90 24.03 0.14
C ARG A 733 -11.69 23.54 1.35
N GLY A 734 -11.96 22.24 1.41
CA GLY A 734 -12.65 21.53 2.49
C GLY A 734 -13.34 20.27 1.96
N TYR A 735 -14.22 19.70 2.77
CA TYR A 735 -15.11 18.63 2.32
C TYR A 735 -16.35 19.21 1.63
N HIS A 736 -16.66 18.73 0.42
CA HIS A 736 -17.77 19.20 -0.39
C HIS A 736 -19.10 19.03 0.35
N ASP A 737 -19.88 20.11 0.45
CA ASP A 737 -21.18 20.17 1.15
C ASP A 737 -21.20 19.57 2.57
N ARG A 738 -20.05 19.57 3.26
CA ARG A 738 -19.89 19.13 4.66
C ARG A 738 -19.20 20.21 5.51
N PRO A 739 -19.84 21.37 5.77
CA PRO A 739 -19.22 22.46 6.52
C PRO A 739 -18.88 22.08 7.97
N GLY A 740 -19.70 21.24 8.62
CA GLY A 740 -19.42 20.76 9.99
C GLY A 740 -18.14 19.93 10.07
N LEU A 741 -18.02 18.91 9.22
CA LEU A 741 -16.80 18.07 9.15
C LEU A 741 -15.58 18.89 8.69
N THR A 742 -15.79 19.86 7.81
CA THR A 742 -14.72 20.78 7.39
C THR A 742 -14.22 21.61 8.57
N ALA A 743 -15.11 22.19 9.39
CA ALA A 743 -14.71 22.97 10.56
C ALA A 743 -14.02 22.12 11.65
N GLU A 744 -14.38 20.84 11.78
CA GLU A 744 -13.73 19.91 12.70
C GLU A 744 -12.29 19.59 12.29
N ARG A 745 -12.05 19.41 10.98
CA ARG A 745 -10.75 18.94 10.46
C ARG A 745 -9.84 20.03 9.92
N PHE A 746 -10.39 21.16 9.46
CA PHE A 746 -9.65 22.33 8.99
C PHE A 746 -9.83 23.47 10.01
N ILE A 747 -8.99 23.46 11.03
CA ILE A 747 -9.04 24.41 12.14
C ILE A 747 -8.28 25.71 11.79
N PRO A 748 -8.53 26.82 12.48
CA PRO A 748 -7.69 28.02 12.37
C PRO A 748 -6.23 27.69 12.73
N ASP A 749 -5.27 28.26 11.99
CA ASP A 749 -3.84 28.16 12.33
C ASP A 749 -3.51 29.20 13.42
N PRO A 750 -3.31 28.78 14.69
CA PRO A 750 -3.03 29.71 15.79
C PRO A 750 -1.65 30.37 15.68
N PHE A 751 -0.79 29.87 14.80
CA PHE A 751 0.54 30.41 14.57
C PHE A 751 0.50 31.47 13.45
N SER A 752 -0.54 31.48 12.61
CA SER A 752 -0.63 32.36 11.43
C SER A 752 -1.01 33.79 11.83
N SER A 753 -0.43 34.77 11.14
CA SER A 753 -0.78 36.19 11.29
C SER A 753 -1.80 36.68 10.25
N ASP A 754 -2.11 35.86 9.25
CA ASP A 754 -2.95 36.18 8.09
C ASP A 754 -4.26 35.36 8.01
N GLY A 755 -4.59 34.60 9.06
CA GLY A 755 -5.81 33.81 9.14
C GLY A 755 -5.75 32.47 8.39
N GLY A 756 -4.56 31.86 8.36
CA GLY A 756 -4.32 30.53 7.79
C GLY A 756 -5.11 29.42 8.48
N ARG A 757 -5.05 28.21 7.90
CA ARG A 757 -5.71 27.00 8.41
C ARG A 757 -4.71 25.88 8.64
N LEU A 758 -5.00 25.01 9.60
CA LEU A 758 -4.34 23.73 9.79
C LEU A 758 -5.34 22.59 9.51
N TYR A 759 -4.89 21.58 8.79
CA TYR A 759 -5.56 20.31 8.65
C TYR A 759 -5.08 19.32 9.72
N ARG A 760 -6.04 18.75 10.46
CA ARG A 760 -5.83 17.73 11.49
C ARG A 760 -5.77 16.34 10.87
N SER A 761 -4.56 15.77 10.77
CA SER A 761 -4.36 14.49 10.08
C SER A 761 -4.85 13.27 10.87
N GLY A 762 -4.90 13.39 12.21
CA GLY A 762 -5.08 12.25 13.11
C GLY A 762 -3.87 11.31 13.21
N ASP A 763 -2.77 11.62 12.54
CA ASP A 763 -1.51 10.87 12.65
C ASP A 763 -0.68 11.39 13.84
N LEU A 764 -0.03 10.49 14.56
CA LEU A 764 0.94 10.79 15.61
C LEU A 764 2.35 10.75 15.03
N ALA A 765 3.14 11.76 15.35
CA ALA A 765 4.54 11.85 14.94
C ALA A 765 5.38 12.61 15.96
N ARG A 766 6.70 12.57 15.81
CA ARG A 766 7.65 13.41 16.56
C ARG A 766 8.75 13.92 15.63
N TYR A 767 9.42 15.00 16.04
CA TYR A 767 10.65 15.46 15.39
C TYR A 767 11.87 14.82 16.02
N ASP A 768 12.80 14.33 15.20
CA ASP A 768 14.15 13.98 15.65
C ASP A 768 15.03 15.22 15.85
N ALA A 769 16.31 15.02 16.21
CA ALA A 769 17.27 16.10 16.45
C ALA A 769 17.53 16.99 15.21
N GLU A 770 17.33 16.46 14.00
CA GLU A 770 17.57 17.10 12.72
C GLU A 770 16.29 17.71 12.09
N GLY A 771 15.16 17.61 12.79
CA GLY A 771 13.85 18.08 12.32
C GLY A 771 13.24 17.19 11.24
N VAL A 772 13.64 15.92 11.17
CA VAL A 772 12.97 14.87 10.40
C VAL A 772 11.77 14.37 11.20
N ILE A 773 10.67 14.12 10.52
CA ILE A 773 9.41 13.66 11.11
C ILE A 773 9.42 12.14 11.16
N GLU A 774 9.32 11.59 12.36
CA GLU A 774 9.14 10.15 12.61
C GLU A 774 7.67 9.83 12.83
N TYR A 775 7.14 8.86 12.09
CA TYR A 775 5.76 8.38 12.26
C TYR A 775 5.65 7.49 13.49
N ALA A 776 4.63 7.73 14.33
CA ALA A 776 4.38 7.01 15.57
C ALA A 776 3.01 6.30 15.62
N GLY A 777 2.19 6.43 14.58
CA GLY A 777 0.88 5.77 14.49
C GLY A 777 -0.27 6.75 14.27
N ARG A 778 -1.47 6.36 14.69
CA ARG A 778 -2.69 7.17 14.58
C ARG A 778 -3.39 7.30 15.92
N ILE A 779 -4.09 8.42 16.10
CA ILE A 779 -4.95 8.69 17.26
C ILE A 779 -6.26 7.90 17.14
N ASP A 780 -6.80 7.83 15.93
CA ASP A 780 -8.03 7.13 15.63
C ASP A 780 -7.77 5.68 15.20
N HIS A 781 -8.84 4.97 14.84
CA HIS A 781 -8.77 3.59 14.35
C HIS A 781 -8.72 3.52 12.85
N GLN A 782 -8.43 4.60 12.13
CA GLN A 782 -8.26 4.51 10.70
C GLN A 782 -6.98 3.74 10.38
N VAL A 783 -6.99 3.01 9.27
CA VAL A 783 -5.82 2.26 8.80
C VAL A 783 -5.55 2.55 7.34
N LYS A 784 -4.30 2.33 6.93
CA LYS A 784 -3.93 2.29 5.52
C LYS A 784 -3.55 0.86 5.18
N ILE A 785 -4.29 0.25 4.25
CA ILE A 785 -4.07 -1.12 3.82
C ILE A 785 -3.99 -1.14 2.29
N ARG A 786 -2.88 -1.65 1.76
CA ARG A 786 -2.52 -1.69 0.34
C ARG A 786 -2.55 -0.30 -0.32
N GLY A 787 -2.15 0.72 0.44
CA GLY A 787 -2.19 2.14 0.02
C GLY A 787 -3.56 2.81 0.09
N PHE A 788 -4.62 2.07 0.41
CA PHE A 788 -5.97 2.62 0.57
C PHE A 788 -6.21 3.07 2.01
N ARG A 789 -6.76 4.27 2.16
CA ARG A 789 -7.23 4.80 3.44
C ARG A 789 -8.59 4.18 3.76
N ILE A 790 -8.67 3.40 4.85
CA ILE A 790 -9.87 2.66 5.24
C ILE A 790 -10.34 3.12 6.61
N GLU A 791 -11.60 3.53 6.68
CA GLU A 791 -12.33 3.80 7.92
C GLU A 791 -13.08 2.52 8.32
N MET A 792 -12.63 1.81 9.36
CA MET A 792 -13.31 0.58 9.80
C MET A 792 -14.77 0.82 10.20
N GLY A 793 -15.07 2.01 10.71
CA GLY A 793 -16.44 2.43 11.02
C GLY A 793 -17.38 2.41 9.80
N GLU A 794 -16.88 2.61 8.57
CA GLU A 794 -17.70 2.48 7.35
C GLU A 794 -18.13 1.02 7.11
N ILE A 795 -17.24 0.07 7.40
CA ILE A 795 -17.53 -1.36 7.26
C ILE A 795 -18.45 -1.83 8.39
N GLU A 796 -18.18 -1.38 9.63
CA GLU A 796 -19.02 -1.67 10.81
C GLU A 796 -20.45 -1.17 10.59
N ALA A 797 -20.63 0.05 10.08
CA ALA A 797 -21.94 0.60 9.78
C ALA A 797 -22.70 -0.23 8.74
N ARG A 798 -22.03 -0.66 7.66
CA ARG A 798 -22.65 -1.53 6.62
C ARG A 798 -23.03 -2.89 7.18
N LEU A 799 -22.20 -3.48 8.03
CA LEU A 799 -22.53 -4.73 8.72
C LEU A 799 -23.76 -4.56 9.62
N LEU A 800 -23.86 -3.47 10.37
CA LEU A 800 -24.98 -3.18 11.28
C LEU A 800 -26.29 -2.86 10.56
N GLU A 801 -26.26 -2.45 9.29
CA GLU A 801 -27.47 -2.27 8.46
C GLU A 801 -28.11 -3.63 8.07
N LEU A 802 -27.36 -4.74 8.15
CA LEU A 802 -27.85 -6.06 7.78
C LEU A 802 -28.64 -6.69 8.94
N THR A 803 -29.91 -7.04 8.69
CA THR A 803 -30.82 -7.67 9.67
C THR A 803 -30.22 -8.84 10.48
N PRO A 804 -29.34 -9.69 9.92
CA PRO A 804 -28.72 -10.78 10.67
C PRO A 804 -27.66 -10.37 11.71
N VAL A 805 -27.22 -9.11 11.76
CA VAL A 805 -26.11 -8.63 12.60
C VAL A 805 -26.64 -7.79 13.77
N ARG A 806 -26.21 -8.10 14.99
CA ARG A 806 -26.53 -7.33 16.22
C ARG A 806 -25.45 -6.32 16.56
N GLU A 807 -24.20 -6.77 16.54
CA GLU A 807 -23.01 -5.96 16.84
C GLU A 807 -21.92 -6.32 15.83
N ALA A 808 -21.11 -5.34 15.44
CA ALA A 808 -19.97 -5.53 14.56
C ALA A 808 -18.80 -4.67 15.03
N LEU A 809 -17.60 -5.21 14.93
CA LEU A 809 -16.35 -4.49 15.13
C LEU A 809 -15.36 -4.94 14.05
N VAL A 810 -14.66 -4.01 13.42
CA VAL A 810 -13.67 -4.33 12.39
C VAL A 810 -12.29 -3.84 12.86
N LEU A 811 -11.31 -4.73 12.82
CA LEU A 811 -9.92 -4.43 13.16
C LEU A 811 -8.99 -4.80 12.02
N ALA A 812 -7.89 -4.06 11.89
CA ALA A 812 -6.76 -4.52 11.11
C ALA A 812 -5.89 -5.46 11.98
N GLN A 813 -5.53 -6.61 11.44
CA GLN A 813 -4.59 -7.55 12.06
C GLN A 813 -3.47 -7.87 11.10
N ASP A 814 -2.27 -8.12 11.63
CA ASP A 814 -1.15 -8.60 10.83
C ASP A 814 -1.43 -10.02 10.33
N GLY A 815 -1.43 -10.20 9.01
CA GLY A 815 -1.43 -11.50 8.32
C GLY A 815 -0.06 -11.83 7.72
N ALA A 816 0.05 -12.97 7.05
CA ALA A 816 1.31 -13.45 6.45
C ALA A 816 1.89 -12.47 5.40
N SER A 817 1.02 -11.79 4.65
CA SER A 817 1.41 -10.83 3.59
C SER A 817 1.23 -9.35 3.97
N GLY A 818 0.91 -9.06 5.23
CA GLY A 818 0.70 -7.70 5.74
C GLY A 818 -0.66 -7.51 6.44
N PRO A 819 -1.02 -6.26 6.78
CA PRO A 819 -2.27 -5.97 7.50
C PRO A 819 -3.52 -6.34 6.68
N GLN A 820 -4.48 -6.98 7.33
CA GLN A 820 -5.77 -7.39 6.75
C GLN A 820 -6.93 -7.05 7.67
N LEU A 821 -8.12 -6.87 7.09
CA LEU A 821 -9.34 -6.54 7.83
C LEU A 821 -10.00 -7.81 8.37
N VAL A 822 -10.27 -7.82 9.68
CA VAL A 822 -11.00 -8.88 10.38
C VAL A 822 -12.25 -8.26 11.00
N ALA A 823 -13.42 -8.80 10.65
CA ALA A 823 -14.69 -8.40 11.23
C ALA A 823 -15.13 -9.39 12.30
N TYR A 824 -15.43 -8.88 13.49
CA TYR A 824 -16.04 -9.59 14.60
C TYR A 824 -17.53 -9.29 14.58
N VAL A 825 -18.35 -10.31 14.38
CA VAL A 825 -19.79 -10.19 14.17
C VAL A 825 -20.51 -10.93 15.27
N VAL A 826 -21.46 -10.26 15.93
CA VAL A 826 -22.40 -10.90 16.84
C VAL A 826 -23.73 -11.08 16.10
N PRO A 827 -24.18 -12.31 15.83
CA PRO A 827 -25.45 -12.56 15.15
C PRO A 827 -26.65 -12.04 15.96
N ALA A 828 -27.71 -11.62 15.27
CA ALA A 828 -28.99 -11.31 15.89
C ALA A 828 -29.61 -12.57 16.54
N ALA A 829 -30.34 -12.39 17.65
CA ALA A 829 -30.84 -13.50 18.47
C ALA A 829 -31.76 -14.49 17.73
N GLN A 830 -32.35 -14.08 16.60
CA GLN A 830 -33.21 -14.93 15.74
C GLN A 830 -32.45 -15.67 14.63
N VAL A 831 -31.14 -15.49 14.51
CA VAL A 831 -30.31 -16.13 13.48
C VAL A 831 -29.64 -17.35 14.10
N ALA A 832 -29.93 -18.54 13.57
CA ALA A 832 -29.24 -19.76 13.98
C ALA A 832 -27.80 -19.72 13.47
N ALA A 833 -26.84 -19.40 14.34
CA ALA A 833 -25.40 -19.37 14.04
C ALA A 833 -24.61 -20.33 14.96
N ASP A 834 -25.29 -21.32 15.53
CA ASP A 834 -24.76 -22.19 16.58
C ASP A 834 -23.95 -23.38 16.02
N THR A 835 -23.99 -23.58 14.70
CA THR A 835 -23.27 -24.67 14.00
C THR A 835 -22.28 -24.09 12.98
N PRO A 836 -21.14 -24.76 12.72
CA PRO A 836 -20.17 -24.31 11.72
C PRO A 836 -20.77 -24.12 10.32
N GLN A 837 -21.72 -24.97 9.93
CA GLN A 837 -22.36 -24.90 8.62
C GLN A 837 -23.29 -23.68 8.49
N ALA A 838 -24.03 -23.35 9.55
CA ALA A 838 -24.86 -22.14 9.57
C ALA A 838 -24.02 -20.85 9.61
N GLN A 839 -22.88 -20.87 10.33
CA GLN A 839 -21.92 -19.77 10.30
C GLN A 839 -21.29 -19.59 8.91
N ALA A 840 -20.97 -20.67 8.20
CA ALA A 840 -20.46 -20.59 6.83
C ALA A 840 -21.50 -19.96 5.87
N GLN A 841 -22.76 -20.38 5.95
CA GLN A 841 -23.85 -19.77 5.16
C GLN A 841 -24.05 -18.29 5.47
N LEU A 842 -24.05 -17.93 6.76
CA LEU A 842 -24.17 -16.54 7.19
C LEU A 842 -22.97 -15.70 6.71
N ARG A 843 -21.75 -16.24 6.79
CA ARG A 843 -20.54 -15.58 6.29
C ARG A 843 -20.66 -15.24 4.81
N GLU A 844 -21.08 -16.19 3.99
CA GLU A 844 -21.27 -15.98 2.54
C GLU A 844 -22.35 -14.93 2.27
N GLN A 845 -23.47 -14.99 2.99
CA GLN A 845 -24.52 -13.98 2.88
C GLN A 845 -24.01 -12.57 3.22
N LEU A 846 -23.27 -12.42 4.32
CA LEU A 846 -22.73 -11.12 4.74
C LEU A 846 -21.65 -10.61 3.77
N LYS A 847 -20.74 -11.48 3.31
CA LYS A 847 -19.72 -11.12 2.30
C LYS A 847 -20.37 -10.66 0.99
N ALA A 848 -21.39 -11.38 0.51
CA ALA A 848 -22.12 -11.00 -0.70
C ALA A 848 -22.79 -9.64 -0.55
N ALA A 849 -23.51 -9.41 0.55
CA ALA A 849 -24.16 -8.13 0.82
C ALA A 849 -23.17 -6.96 0.95
N LEU A 850 -22.01 -7.16 1.60
CA LEU A 850 -20.97 -6.14 1.68
C LEU A 850 -20.38 -5.80 0.31
N LYS A 851 -20.18 -6.80 -0.56
CA LYS A 851 -19.62 -6.63 -1.91
C LYS A 851 -20.50 -5.76 -2.82
N GLU A 852 -21.81 -5.70 -2.58
CA GLU A 852 -22.73 -4.87 -3.35
C GLU A 852 -22.56 -3.37 -3.05
N VAL A 853 -22.04 -3.01 -1.88
CA VAL A 853 -22.04 -1.61 -1.38
C VAL A 853 -20.64 -1.07 -1.06
N LEU A 854 -19.68 -1.94 -0.78
CA LEU A 854 -18.29 -1.60 -0.48
C LEU A 854 -17.35 -1.96 -1.64
N PRO A 855 -16.31 -1.14 -1.92
CA PRO A 855 -15.23 -1.53 -2.80
C PRO A 855 -14.48 -2.77 -2.27
N ASP A 856 -13.90 -3.56 -3.17
CA ASP A 856 -13.18 -4.80 -2.84
C ASP A 856 -12.09 -4.65 -1.77
N TYR A 857 -11.38 -3.51 -1.75
CA TYR A 857 -10.31 -3.26 -0.77
C TYR A 857 -10.83 -3.05 0.67
N MET A 858 -12.12 -2.75 0.86
CA MET A 858 -12.77 -2.56 2.17
C MET A 858 -13.42 -3.84 2.71
N LEU A 859 -13.47 -4.92 1.91
CA LEU A 859 -14.08 -6.18 2.36
C LEU A 859 -13.19 -6.86 3.40
N PRO A 860 -13.74 -7.26 4.57
CA PRO A 860 -13.01 -8.05 5.55
C PRO A 860 -12.57 -9.41 4.98
N ALA A 861 -11.30 -9.77 5.18
CA ALA A 861 -10.78 -11.09 4.82
C ALA A 861 -11.44 -12.19 5.66
N HIS A 862 -11.66 -11.91 6.94
CA HIS A 862 -12.27 -12.85 7.90
C HIS A 862 -13.49 -12.24 8.58
N LEU A 863 -14.55 -13.05 8.73
CA LEU A 863 -15.71 -12.75 9.58
C LEU A 863 -15.76 -13.83 10.69
N LEU A 864 -15.47 -13.40 11.92
CA LEU A 864 -15.46 -14.23 13.12
C LEU A 864 -16.76 -13.99 13.91
N PHE A 865 -17.50 -15.06 14.19
CA PHE A 865 -18.76 -14.97 14.93
C PHE A 865 -18.53 -15.14 16.42
N LEU A 866 -19.06 -14.20 17.21
CA LEU A 866 -18.97 -14.19 18.67
C LEU A 866 -20.37 -14.19 19.29
N GLU A 867 -20.49 -14.73 20.52
CA GLU A 867 -21.73 -14.63 21.31
C GLU A 867 -21.97 -13.18 21.81
N ALA A 868 -20.88 -12.50 22.18
CA ALA A 868 -20.85 -11.09 22.55
C ALA A 868 -19.43 -10.52 22.32
N LEU A 869 -19.33 -9.21 22.14
CA LEU A 869 -18.03 -8.54 22.12
C LEU A 869 -17.43 -8.53 23.55
N PRO A 870 -16.13 -8.86 23.72
CA PRO A 870 -15.48 -8.87 25.03
C PRO A 870 -15.39 -7.46 25.60
N LEU A 871 -15.72 -7.33 26.88
CA LEU A 871 -15.64 -6.07 27.62
C LEU A 871 -14.59 -6.19 28.72
N SER A 872 -13.85 -5.11 28.98
CA SER A 872 -12.96 -4.98 30.11
C SER A 872 -13.76 -4.90 31.42
N PRO A 873 -13.11 -5.05 32.60
CA PRO A 873 -13.78 -4.89 33.90
C PRO A 873 -14.50 -3.53 34.08
N ASN A 874 -14.09 -2.50 33.31
CA ASN A 874 -14.69 -1.17 33.29
C ASN A 874 -15.84 -1.02 32.28
N GLY A 875 -16.28 -2.11 31.62
CA GLY A 875 -17.39 -2.11 30.66
C GLY A 875 -17.06 -1.49 29.30
N LYS A 876 -15.79 -1.20 29.00
CA LYS A 876 -15.31 -0.78 27.67
C LYS A 876 -14.98 -2.00 26.82
N LEU A 877 -15.05 -1.90 25.49
CA LEU A 877 -14.61 -2.95 24.58
C LEU A 877 -13.14 -3.34 24.82
N ASP A 878 -12.88 -4.62 25.09
CA ASP A 878 -11.52 -5.16 25.25
C ASP A 878 -11.04 -5.79 23.94
N ARG A 879 -10.34 -4.98 23.13
CA ARG A 879 -9.81 -5.43 21.85
C ARG A 879 -8.69 -6.46 21.97
N LYS A 880 -7.96 -6.49 23.09
CA LYS A 880 -6.87 -7.44 23.31
C LYS A 880 -7.41 -8.85 23.60
N ALA A 881 -8.62 -8.94 24.13
CA ALA A 881 -9.32 -10.20 24.38
C ALA A 881 -10.00 -10.81 23.15
N LEU A 882 -10.02 -10.11 22.00
CA LEU A 882 -10.60 -10.65 20.77
C LEU A 882 -9.72 -11.79 20.21
N PRO A 883 -10.33 -12.89 19.73
CA PRO A 883 -9.58 -13.99 19.15
C PRO A 883 -8.90 -13.54 17.86
N LYS A 884 -7.63 -13.91 17.67
CA LYS A 884 -6.93 -13.65 16.42
C LYS A 884 -7.55 -14.49 15.29
N ALA A 885 -7.59 -13.95 14.08
CA ALA A 885 -7.98 -14.74 12.92
C ALA A 885 -6.92 -15.85 12.68
N ASP A 886 -7.35 -17.10 12.76
CA ASP A 886 -6.54 -18.27 12.39
C ASP A 886 -7.16 -18.90 11.14
N ALA A 887 -6.45 -18.81 10.02
CA ALA A 887 -6.88 -19.36 8.73
C ALA A 887 -7.08 -20.88 8.79
N SER A 888 -6.39 -21.59 9.70
CA SER A 888 -6.54 -23.05 9.86
C SER A 888 -7.91 -23.45 10.43
N LEU A 889 -8.57 -22.56 11.18
CA LEU A 889 -9.92 -22.78 11.71
C LEU A 889 -11.02 -22.59 10.66
N LEU A 890 -10.69 -22.05 9.49
CA LEU A 890 -11.61 -21.79 8.38
C LEU A 890 -11.49 -22.83 7.26
N GLN A 891 -10.49 -23.71 7.30
CA GLN A 891 -10.34 -24.80 6.35
C GLN A 891 -11.57 -25.70 6.40
N GLN A 892 -12.15 -25.96 5.23
CA GLN A 892 -13.12 -27.03 5.07
C GLN A 892 -12.41 -28.38 5.31
N ALA A 893 -13.15 -29.49 5.39
CA ALA A 893 -12.52 -30.80 5.53
C ALA A 893 -11.47 -31.00 4.42
N TYR A 894 -10.20 -31.17 4.79
CA TYR A 894 -9.08 -31.23 3.84
C TYR A 894 -9.28 -32.33 2.79
N ILE A 895 -9.27 -31.93 1.52
CA ILE A 895 -9.28 -32.82 0.35
C ILE A 895 -7.98 -32.59 -0.41
N ALA A 896 -7.18 -33.65 -0.61
CA ALA A 896 -5.89 -33.52 -1.29
C ALA A 896 -6.05 -33.24 -2.80
N PRO A 897 -5.21 -32.38 -3.40
CA PRO A 897 -5.06 -32.25 -4.85
C PRO A 897 -4.81 -33.61 -5.52
N GLN A 898 -5.56 -33.94 -6.57
CA GLN A 898 -5.58 -35.26 -7.18
C GLN A 898 -4.73 -35.33 -8.45
N SER A 899 -4.81 -34.33 -9.33
CA SER A 899 -4.04 -34.29 -10.59
C SER A 899 -2.68 -33.62 -10.42
N GLU A 900 -1.75 -33.88 -11.36
CA GLU A 900 -0.42 -33.25 -11.37
C GLU A 900 -0.53 -31.72 -11.48
N LEU A 901 -1.47 -31.24 -12.29
CA LEU A 901 -1.78 -29.81 -12.43
C LEU A 901 -2.28 -29.22 -11.10
N GLU A 902 -3.24 -29.88 -10.43
CA GLU A 902 -3.74 -29.44 -9.13
C GLU A 902 -2.64 -29.41 -8.07
N GLN A 903 -1.74 -30.40 -8.06
CA GLN A 903 -0.60 -30.45 -7.14
C GLN A 903 0.39 -29.31 -7.38
N GLN A 904 0.69 -29.00 -8.64
CA GLN A 904 1.55 -27.87 -9.00
C GLN A 904 0.91 -26.53 -8.60
N VAL A 905 -0.38 -26.32 -8.89
CA VAL A 905 -1.11 -25.11 -8.49
C VAL A 905 -1.15 -24.97 -6.97
N ALA A 906 -1.47 -26.04 -6.24
CA ALA A 906 -1.49 -26.05 -4.78
C ALA A 906 -0.11 -25.76 -4.16
N ALA A 907 0.98 -26.29 -4.74
CA ALA A 907 2.33 -26.01 -4.28
C ALA A 907 2.71 -24.54 -4.43
N ILE A 908 2.33 -23.91 -5.55
CA ILE A 908 2.56 -22.48 -5.78
C ILE A 908 1.72 -21.65 -4.78
N TRP A 909 0.46 -22.04 -4.50
CA TRP A 909 -0.37 -21.37 -3.49
C TRP A 909 0.26 -21.44 -2.10
N ALA A 910 0.69 -22.63 -1.67
CA ALA A 910 1.35 -22.85 -0.39
C ALA A 910 2.57 -21.95 -0.23
N GLN A 911 3.39 -21.82 -1.29
CA GLN A 911 4.56 -20.95 -1.29
C GLN A 911 4.20 -19.46 -1.22
N VAL A 912 3.18 -19.01 -1.97
CA VAL A 912 2.77 -17.60 -2.01
C VAL A 912 2.14 -17.16 -0.68
N LEU A 913 1.29 -18.00 -0.09
CA LEU A 913 0.57 -17.73 1.15
C LEU A 913 1.37 -18.05 2.42
N GLY A 914 2.46 -18.82 2.29
CA GLY A 914 3.28 -19.24 3.43
C GLY A 914 2.57 -20.24 4.35
N VAL A 915 1.74 -21.12 3.78
CA VAL A 915 1.00 -22.17 4.51
C VAL A 915 1.56 -23.55 4.20
N ASP A 916 1.49 -24.48 5.15
CA ASP A 916 2.08 -25.82 5.01
C ASP A 916 1.36 -26.71 3.99
N GLN A 917 0.03 -26.61 3.91
CA GLN A 917 -0.81 -27.42 3.01
C GLN A 917 -2.00 -26.62 2.47
N VAL A 918 -2.37 -26.88 1.21
CA VAL A 918 -3.53 -26.31 0.51
C VAL A 918 -4.35 -27.46 -0.07
N GLY A 919 -5.61 -27.56 0.33
CA GLY A 919 -6.58 -28.52 -0.19
C GLY A 919 -7.18 -28.10 -1.54
N LEU A 920 -7.81 -29.06 -2.22
CA LEU A 920 -8.43 -28.90 -3.53
C LEU A 920 -9.54 -27.84 -3.54
N ASP A 921 -10.34 -27.81 -2.48
CA ASP A 921 -11.49 -26.91 -2.31
C ASP A 921 -11.19 -25.72 -1.39
N ASP A 922 -9.94 -25.56 -0.95
CA ASP A 922 -9.55 -24.40 -0.16
C ASP A 922 -9.67 -23.14 -1.00
N ASN A 923 -10.28 -22.11 -0.44
CA ASN A 923 -10.45 -20.82 -1.10
C ASN A 923 -9.24 -19.92 -0.83
N PHE A 924 -8.64 -19.38 -1.89
CA PHE A 924 -7.45 -18.53 -1.83
C PHE A 924 -7.59 -17.35 -0.86
N PHE A 925 -8.74 -16.68 -0.86
CA PHE A 925 -8.99 -15.50 -0.05
C PHE A 925 -9.30 -15.85 1.41
N GLU A 926 -9.86 -17.03 1.65
CA GLU A 926 -10.14 -17.50 3.01
C GLU A 926 -8.90 -18.00 3.74
N LEU A 927 -7.91 -18.48 2.99
CA LEU A 927 -6.57 -18.78 3.49
C LEU A 927 -5.74 -17.52 3.79
N GLY A 928 -6.31 -16.32 3.67
CA GLY A 928 -5.65 -15.04 3.93
C GLY A 928 -4.99 -14.42 2.71
N GLY A 929 -5.19 -14.98 1.52
CA GLY A 929 -4.70 -14.40 0.27
C GLY A 929 -5.42 -13.11 -0.09
N HIS A 930 -4.67 -12.10 -0.56
CA HIS A 930 -5.25 -10.84 -1.02
C HIS A 930 -4.81 -10.47 -2.44
N SER A 931 -5.27 -9.34 -2.98
CA SER A 931 -5.03 -8.91 -4.37
C SER A 931 -3.55 -8.84 -4.80
N LEU A 932 -2.62 -8.51 -3.90
CA LEU A 932 -1.18 -8.55 -4.21
C LEU A 932 -0.63 -10.00 -4.24
N ASP A 933 -1.17 -10.89 -3.43
CA ASP A 933 -0.80 -12.31 -3.46
C ASP A 933 -1.38 -12.99 -4.68
N ALA A 934 -2.62 -12.64 -5.05
CA ALA A 934 -3.27 -13.09 -6.28
C ALA A 934 -2.44 -12.74 -7.52
N LEU A 935 -1.89 -11.52 -7.56
CA LEU A 935 -1.01 -11.07 -8.63
C LEU A 935 0.31 -11.86 -8.66
N ARG A 936 0.96 -12.06 -7.51
CA ARG A 936 2.18 -12.89 -7.40
C ARG A 936 1.92 -14.33 -7.82
N LEU A 937 0.79 -14.87 -7.36
CA LEU A 937 0.35 -16.22 -7.66
C LEU A 937 0.15 -16.42 -9.16
N ILE A 938 -0.62 -15.55 -9.80
CA ILE A 938 -0.89 -15.66 -11.24
C ILE A 938 0.40 -15.48 -12.04
N GLY A 939 1.28 -14.55 -11.66
CA GLY A 939 2.61 -14.41 -12.28
C GLY A 939 3.43 -15.70 -12.15
N ALA A 940 3.45 -16.32 -10.97
CA ALA A 940 4.15 -17.57 -10.72
C ALA A 940 3.54 -18.76 -11.49
N ILE A 941 2.21 -18.86 -11.57
CA ILE A 941 1.50 -19.89 -12.36
C ILE A 941 1.81 -19.72 -13.85
N ASN A 942 1.65 -18.50 -14.38
CA ASN A 942 1.91 -18.20 -15.79
C ASN A 942 3.35 -18.57 -16.18
N GLN A 943 4.31 -18.29 -15.30
CA GLN A 943 5.70 -18.66 -15.51
C GLN A 943 5.95 -20.17 -15.40
N ALA A 944 5.42 -20.81 -14.35
CA ALA A 944 5.68 -22.23 -14.08
C ALA A 944 5.01 -23.16 -15.10
N LEU A 945 3.82 -22.78 -15.57
CA LEU A 945 2.99 -23.61 -16.46
C LEU A 945 2.98 -23.11 -17.92
N ALA A 946 3.67 -22.00 -18.21
CA ALA A 946 3.67 -21.35 -19.53
C ALA A 946 2.26 -21.04 -20.06
N VAL A 947 1.37 -20.58 -19.17
CA VAL A 947 -0.01 -20.18 -19.48
C VAL A 947 -0.19 -18.66 -19.36
N GLN A 948 -1.29 -18.13 -19.90
CA GLN A 948 -1.66 -16.72 -19.73
C GLN A 948 -2.99 -16.60 -18.98
N LEU A 949 -2.93 -16.71 -17.66
CA LEU A 949 -4.05 -16.42 -16.79
C LEU A 949 -4.06 -14.94 -16.43
N SER A 950 -5.26 -14.35 -16.43
CA SER A 950 -5.48 -13.04 -15.83
C SER A 950 -5.79 -13.19 -14.35
N ILE A 951 -5.59 -12.12 -13.57
CA ILE A 951 -5.97 -12.09 -12.15
C ILE A 951 -7.46 -12.35 -11.94
N ASN A 952 -8.31 -11.97 -12.90
CA ASN A 952 -9.75 -12.21 -12.85
C ASN A 952 -10.08 -13.71 -12.82
N ALA A 953 -9.25 -14.57 -13.42
CA ALA A 953 -9.45 -16.01 -13.38
C ALA A 953 -9.51 -16.53 -11.93
N LEU A 954 -8.64 -16.03 -11.04
CA LEU A 954 -8.63 -16.40 -9.63
C LEU A 954 -9.87 -15.88 -8.88
N PHE A 955 -10.37 -14.69 -9.22
CA PHE A 955 -11.59 -14.17 -8.61
C PHE A 955 -12.84 -14.95 -9.03
N THR A 956 -12.87 -15.46 -10.26
CA THR A 956 -13.97 -16.29 -10.77
C THR A 956 -13.85 -17.77 -10.40
N ALA A 957 -12.63 -18.25 -10.15
CA ALA A 957 -12.29 -19.61 -9.78
C ALA A 957 -11.35 -19.62 -8.57
N PRO A 958 -11.87 -19.29 -7.36
CA PRO A 958 -11.05 -19.03 -6.17
C PRO A 958 -10.56 -20.27 -5.43
N THR A 959 -10.79 -21.49 -5.92
CA THR A 959 -10.25 -22.74 -5.34
C THR A 959 -9.24 -23.40 -6.28
N VAL A 960 -8.35 -24.24 -5.73
CA VAL A 960 -7.35 -24.97 -6.54
C VAL A 960 -8.03 -25.79 -7.63
N GLY A 961 -9.08 -26.54 -7.31
CA GLY A 961 -9.81 -27.37 -8.27
C GLY A 961 -10.48 -26.56 -9.38
N GLN A 962 -11.11 -25.43 -9.03
CA GLN A 962 -11.73 -24.54 -10.02
C GLN A 962 -10.69 -23.89 -10.92
N LEU A 963 -9.58 -23.38 -10.36
CA LEU A 963 -8.53 -22.71 -11.12
C LEU A 963 -7.77 -23.70 -12.01
N ALA A 964 -7.47 -24.91 -11.52
CA ALA A 964 -6.91 -25.98 -12.34
C ALA A 964 -7.87 -26.36 -13.49
N GLY A 965 -9.19 -26.36 -13.23
CA GLY A 965 -10.21 -26.50 -14.26
C GLY A 965 -10.18 -25.40 -15.31
N VAL A 966 -10.00 -24.13 -14.91
CA VAL A 966 -9.82 -22.99 -15.83
C VAL A 966 -8.53 -23.11 -16.63
N ILE A 967 -7.44 -23.58 -16.02
CA ILE A 967 -6.15 -23.81 -16.70
C ILE A 967 -6.27 -24.95 -17.72
N ALA A 968 -6.95 -26.03 -17.35
CA ALA A 968 -7.20 -27.16 -18.24
C ALA A 968 -8.17 -26.80 -19.38
N ALA A 969 -9.19 -25.98 -19.10
CA ALA A 969 -10.12 -25.44 -20.11
C ALA A 969 -9.51 -24.31 -20.95
N GLY A 970 -8.42 -23.70 -20.47
CA GLY A 970 -7.63 -22.65 -21.13
C GLY A 970 -6.58 -23.19 -22.10
N GLN A 971 -6.52 -24.49 -22.34
CA GLN A 971 -6.00 -24.98 -23.63
C GLN A 971 -6.97 -24.51 -24.73
N PRO A 972 -6.49 -23.72 -25.70
CA PRO A 972 -7.33 -22.80 -26.47
C PRO A 972 -8.51 -23.47 -27.17
N ASP A 973 -9.63 -22.76 -27.13
CA ASP A 973 -10.91 -23.11 -27.72
C ASP A 973 -10.75 -23.45 -29.21
N SER A 974 -10.88 -24.74 -29.55
CA SER A 974 -10.58 -25.29 -30.87
C SER A 974 -11.54 -24.84 -31.99
N ALA A 975 -12.51 -23.96 -31.72
CA ALA A 975 -13.52 -23.54 -32.70
C ALA A 975 -13.06 -22.44 -33.67
N GLN A 976 -12.11 -21.59 -33.26
CA GLN A 976 -11.95 -20.28 -33.89
C GLN A 976 -11.24 -20.31 -35.26
N ASN A 977 -10.52 -21.40 -35.56
CA ASN A 977 -9.77 -21.61 -36.80
C ASN A 977 -10.58 -22.29 -37.92
N VAL A 978 -11.85 -22.63 -37.68
CA VAL A 978 -12.75 -23.08 -38.74
C VAL A 978 -13.57 -21.89 -39.26
N ILE A 979 -13.26 -21.46 -40.48
CA ILE A 979 -13.86 -20.29 -41.12
C ILE A 979 -14.91 -20.73 -42.15
N ALA A 980 -16.14 -20.21 -42.07
CA ALA A 980 -17.13 -20.42 -43.11
C ALA A 980 -16.76 -19.62 -44.36
N LEU A 981 -16.56 -20.31 -45.50
CA LEU A 981 -16.19 -19.69 -46.79
C LEU A 981 -17.40 -19.46 -47.69
N GLY A 982 -18.51 -20.15 -47.43
CA GLY A 982 -19.80 -19.93 -48.10
C GLY A 982 -20.64 -21.19 -48.25
N GLY A 983 -21.89 -21.00 -48.65
CA GLY A 983 -22.86 -22.07 -48.90
C GLY A 983 -23.63 -22.54 -47.67
N SER A 984 -24.49 -23.55 -47.86
CA SER A 984 -25.32 -24.13 -46.80
C SER A 984 -25.58 -25.61 -47.06
N GLY A 985 -25.85 -26.39 -46.00
CA GLY A 985 -26.06 -27.84 -46.10
C GLY A 985 -24.89 -28.65 -45.55
N GLN A 986 -24.63 -29.83 -46.11
CA GLN A 986 -23.57 -30.75 -45.68
C GLN A 986 -22.20 -30.03 -45.67
N PRO A 987 -21.45 -30.00 -44.55
CA PRO A 987 -20.13 -29.39 -44.50
C PRO A 987 -19.08 -30.14 -45.33
N LEU A 988 -18.34 -29.40 -46.16
CA LEU A 988 -17.06 -29.75 -46.77
C LEU A 988 -15.97 -28.97 -46.05
N PHE A 989 -15.02 -29.67 -45.41
CA PHE A 989 -13.89 -29.04 -44.72
C PHE A 989 -12.65 -29.04 -45.61
N CYS A 990 -12.12 -27.84 -45.89
CA CYS A 990 -10.96 -27.58 -46.74
C CYS A 990 -9.76 -27.14 -45.89
N PHE A 991 -8.67 -27.90 -45.91
CA PHE A 991 -7.48 -27.63 -45.07
C PHE A 991 -6.48 -26.72 -45.78
N HIS A 992 -5.86 -25.80 -45.04
CA HIS A 992 -4.91 -24.84 -45.60
C HIS A 992 -3.68 -25.50 -46.27
N PRO A 993 -3.06 -24.88 -47.31
CA PRO A 993 -1.78 -25.30 -47.88
C PRO A 993 -0.61 -24.82 -46.99
N ALA A 994 0.64 -24.96 -47.45
CA ALA A 994 1.84 -24.60 -46.68
C ALA A 994 1.92 -23.12 -46.26
N GLY A 995 1.18 -22.22 -46.93
CA GLY A 995 1.06 -20.81 -46.53
C GLY A 995 0.10 -20.57 -45.34
N GLY A 996 -0.65 -21.58 -44.90
CA GLY A 996 -1.51 -21.50 -43.70
C GLY A 996 -2.89 -20.87 -43.89
N SER A 997 -3.16 -20.28 -45.06
CA SER A 997 -4.46 -19.64 -45.34
C SER A 997 -5.45 -20.52 -46.13
N VAL A 998 -6.75 -20.29 -45.95
CA VAL A 998 -7.84 -21.07 -46.58
C VAL A 998 -8.58 -20.32 -47.69
N TYR A 999 -8.28 -19.05 -47.92
CA TYR A 999 -9.08 -18.24 -48.83
C TYR A 999 -8.83 -18.55 -50.33
N GLY A 1000 -7.82 -19.35 -50.65
CA GLY A 1000 -7.67 -19.95 -51.98
C GLY A 1000 -8.84 -20.87 -52.38
N TYR A 1001 -9.68 -21.30 -51.43
CA TYR A 1001 -10.88 -22.10 -51.71
C TYR A 1001 -12.14 -21.26 -52.00
N LEU A 1002 -12.06 -19.92 -52.02
CA LEU A 1002 -13.22 -19.06 -52.28
C LEU A 1002 -13.91 -19.33 -53.64
N PRO A 1003 -13.17 -19.55 -54.77
CA PRO A 1003 -13.80 -19.92 -56.04
C PRO A 1003 -14.56 -21.25 -55.98
N LEU A 1004 -14.02 -22.22 -55.24
CA LEU A 1004 -14.67 -23.51 -54.99
C LEU A 1004 -15.94 -23.34 -54.14
N ALA A 1005 -15.87 -22.55 -53.07
CA ALA A 1005 -17.03 -22.22 -52.24
C ALA A 1005 -18.12 -21.50 -53.06
N ALA A 1006 -17.74 -20.58 -53.94
CA ALA A 1006 -18.67 -19.86 -54.81
C ALA A 1006 -19.42 -20.80 -55.79
N GLN A 1007 -18.74 -21.82 -56.33
CA GLN A 1007 -19.36 -22.79 -57.23
C GLN A 1007 -20.27 -23.80 -56.48
N LEU A 1008 -19.91 -24.13 -55.23
CA LEU A 1008 -20.63 -25.09 -54.39
C LEU A 1008 -21.71 -24.48 -53.50
N ARG A 1009 -21.85 -23.14 -53.50
CA ARG A 1009 -22.71 -22.39 -52.58
C ARG A 1009 -24.15 -22.90 -52.45
N ASP A 1010 -24.72 -23.42 -53.53
CA ASP A 1010 -26.11 -23.92 -53.58
C ASP A 1010 -26.20 -25.44 -53.36
N ARG A 1011 -25.09 -26.11 -53.04
CA ARG A 1011 -24.95 -27.56 -52.98
C ARG A 1011 -24.48 -28.07 -51.61
N CYS A 1012 -23.54 -27.38 -50.97
CA CYS A 1012 -22.99 -27.74 -49.68
C CYS A 1012 -22.41 -26.51 -48.95
N ALA A 1013 -22.17 -26.62 -47.64
CA ALA A 1013 -21.46 -25.59 -46.88
C ALA A 1013 -19.95 -25.85 -46.96
N VAL A 1014 -19.16 -24.84 -47.30
CA VAL A 1014 -17.69 -24.96 -47.39
C VAL A 1014 -17.04 -24.23 -46.22
N TYR A 1015 -16.25 -24.96 -45.44
CA TYR A 1015 -15.49 -24.46 -44.29
C TYR A 1015 -14.00 -24.61 -44.55
N GLY A 1016 -13.22 -23.55 -44.34
CA GLY A 1016 -11.77 -23.58 -44.35
C GLY A 1016 -11.22 -23.81 -42.95
N VAL A 1017 -10.28 -24.74 -42.79
CA VAL A 1017 -9.51 -24.91 -41.55
C VAL A 1017 -8.20 -24.14 -41.66
N LEU A 1018 -8.15 -22.97 -41.02
CA LEU A 1018 -7.08 -21.99 -41.06
C LEU A 1018 -5.95 -22.37 -40.09
N HIS A 1019 -4.71 -22.01 -40.43
CA HIS A 1019 -3.59 -22.16 -39.48
C HIS A 1019 -3.74 -21.19 -38.30
N GLN A 1020 -3.49 -21.67 -37.08
CA GLN A 1020 -3.79 -20.93 -35.85
C GLN A 1020 -3.01 -19.61 -35.74
N ALA A 1021 -1.82 -19.53 -36.34
CA ALA A 1021 -1.01 -18.31 -36.38
C ALA A 1021 -1.69 -17.09 -37.02
N TYR A 1022 -2.71 -17.31 -37.86
CA TYR A 1022 -3.51 -16.22 -38.45
C TYR A 1022 -4.54 -15.63 -37.47
N LEU A 1023 -4.84 -16.32 -36.37
CA LEU A 1023 -5.68 -15.82 -35.27
C LEU A 1023 -4.85 -15.31 -34.10
N GLN A 1024 -3.65 -15.87 -33.91
CA GLN A 1024 -2.74 -15.56 -32.83
C GLN A 1024 -1.30 -15.52 -33.37
N THR A 1025 -0.74 -14.32 -33.55
CA THR A 1025 0.53 -14.12 -34.26
C THR A 1025 1.77 -14.66 -33.56
N ASP A 1026 1.70 -15.00 -32.27
CA ASP A 1026 2.78 -15.64 -31.50
C ASP A 1026 2.64 -17.18 -31.41
N TRP A 1027 1.73 -17.77 -32.18
CA TRP A 1027 1.47 -19.21 -32.18
C TRP A 1027 2.56 -20.02 -32.87
N SER A 1028 2.95 -21.16 -32.26
CA SER A 1028 3.78 -22.20 -32.87
C SER A 1028 3.20 -23.58 -32.62
N GLU A 1029 3.28 -24.46 -33.61
CA GLU A 1029 2.82 -25.84 -33.45
C GLU A 1029 3.82 -26.69 -32.66
N VAL A 1030 3.32 -27.49 -31.73
CA VAL A 1030 4.16 -28.38 -30.91
C VAL A 1030 4.57 -29.65 -31.68
N SER A 1031 3.69 -30.18 -32.53
CA SER A 1031 3.97 -31.33 -33.40
C SER A 1031 2.91 -31.50 -34.51
N TRP A 1032 3.23 -32.26 -35.56
CA TRP A 1032 2.29 -32.61 -36.63
C TRP A 1032 1.03 -33.28 -36.06
N GLN A 1033 1.19 -34.25 -35.16
CA GLN A 1033 0.06 -34.96 -34.54
C GLN A 1033 -0.85 -34.01 -33.74
N ALA A 1034 -0.27 -33.13 -32.92
CA ALA A 1034 -1.05 -32.17 -32.12
C ALA A 1034 -1.85 -31.19 -33.01
N MET A 1035 -1.29 -30.78 -34.15
CA MET A 1035 -1.99 -29.98 -35.14
C MET A 1035 -3.19 -30.75 -35.73
N ILE A 1036 -3.01 -32.01 -36.12
CA ILE A 1036 -4.09 -32.86 -36.66
C ILE A 1036 -5.19 -33.08 -35.61
N GLU A 1037 -4.84 -33.43 -34.37
CA GLU A 1037 -5.80 -33.62 -33.28
C GLU A 1037 -6.61 -32.35 -33.00
N ARG A 1038 -5.95 -31.18 -33.02
CA ARG A 1038 -6.64 -29.91 -32.90
C ARG A 1038 -7.59 -29.70 -34.06
N TYR A 1039 -7.18 -29.94 -35.30
CA TYR A 1039 -8.06 -29.80 -36.47
C TYR A 1039 -9.27 -30.74 -36.43
N VAL A 1040 -9.09 -31.99 -35.98
CA VAL A 1040 -10.20 -32.92 -35.71
C VAL A 1040 -11.16 -32.35 -34.65
N ALA A 1041 -10.63 -31.85 -33.53
CA ALA A 1041 -11.45 -31.21 -32.50
C ALA A 1041 -12.20 -29.99 -33.04
N SER A 1042 -11.53 -29.20 -33.88
CA SER A 1042 -12.06 -27.96 -34.49
C SER A 1042 -13.25 -28.24 -35.39
N ILE A 1043 -13.12 -29.19 -36.32
CA ILE A 1043 -14.22 -29.53 -37.25
C ILE A 1043 -15.37 -30.26 -36.53
N ARG A 1044 -15.11 -30.97 -35.43
CA ARG A 1044 -16.15 -31.59 -34.60
C ARG A 1044 -17.03 -30.59 -33.86
N GLN A 1045 -16.54 -29.38 -33.62
CA GLN A 1045 -17.39 -28.31 -33.11
C GLN A 1045 -18.45 -27.87 -34.13
N VAL A 1046 -18.10 -27.91 -35.43
CA VAL A 1046 -19.00 -27.55 -36.54
C VAL A 1046 -19.91 -28.72 -36.92
N GLN A 1047 -19.36 -29.93 -36.98
CA GLN A 1047 -20.10 -31.16 -37.26
C GLN A 1047 -19.68 -32.25 -36.26
N PRO A 1048 -20.45 -32.50 -35.18
CA PRO A 1048 -20.05 -33.41 -34.09
C PRO A 1048 -19.80 -34.87 -34.49
N SER A 1049 -20.47 -35.35 -35.55
CA SER A 1049 -20.39 -36.73 -36.04
C SER A 1049 -20.48 -36.80 -37.57
N GLY A 1050 -19.90 -37.84 -38.16
CA GLY A 1050 -19.89 -38.07 -39.60
C GLY A 1050 -21.28 -38.36 -40.21
N PRO A 1051 -21.38 -38.47 -41.54
CA PRO A 1051 -20.26 -38.58 -42.48
C PRO A 1051 -19.52 -37.25 -42.75
N TYR A 1052 -18.19 -37.28 -42.72
CA TYR A 1052 -17.34 -36.12 -43.04
C TYR A 1052 -16.99 -36.08 -44.53
N TYR A 1053 -16.88 -34.85 -45.06
CA TYR A 1053 -16.42 -34.55 -46.41
C TYR A 1053 -15.22 -33.64 -46.28
N LEU A 1054 -14.06 -34.09 -46.74
CA LEU A 1054 -12.78 -33.45 -46.53
C LEU A 1054 -12.11 -33.15 -47.87
N ALA A 1055 -11.41 -32.03 -47.96
CA ALA A 1055 -10.58 -31.71 -49.11
C ALA A 1055 -9.34 -30.90 -48.71
N GLY A 1056 -8.31 -30.94 -49.55
CA GLY A 1056 -7.12 -30.14 -49.32
C GLY A 1056 -6.23 -30.01 -50.55
N TRP A 1057 -5.65 -28.83 -50.71
CA TRP A 1057 -4.72 -28.45 -51.77
C TRP A 1057 -3.29 -28.39 -51.24
N SER A 1058 -2.33 -28.90 -52.01
CA SER A 1058 -0.91 -28.91 -51.64
C SER A 1058 -0.71 -29.64 -50.30
N LEU A 1059 0.00 -29.05 -49.33
CA LEU A 1059 0.13 -29.60 -47.98
C LEU A 1059 -1.22 -29.87 -47.30
N GLY A 1060 -2.26 -29.09 -47.64
CA GLY A 1060 -3.62 -29.29 -47.14
C GLY A 1060 -4.19 -30.66 -47.51
N GLY A 1061 -3.78 -31.23 -48.65
CA GLY A 1061 -4.16 -32.61 -49.02
C GLY A 1061 -3.58 -33.65 -48.07
N SER A 1062 -2.33 -33.45 -47.65
CA SER A 1062 -1.64 -34.29 -46.66
C SER A 1062 -2.32 -34.19 -45.29
N ILE A 1063 -2.67 -32.97 -44.87
CA ILE A 1063 -3.45 -32.71 -43.65
C ILE A 1063 -4.82 -33.41 -43.72
N ALA A 1064 -5.53 -33.30 -44.85
CA ALA A 1064 -6.84 -33.92 -45.04
C ALA A 1064 -6.77 -35.45 -44.94
N MET A 1065 -5.70 -36.08 -45.41
CA MET A 1065 -5.48 -37.52 -45.27
C MET A 1065 -5.31 -37.94 -43.81
N ASP A 1066 -4.47 -37.24 -43.04
CA ASP A 1066 -4.25 -37.60 -41.63
C ASP A 1066 -5.48 -37.29 -40.76
N VAL A 1067 -6.18 -36.19 -41.03
CA VAL A 1067 -7.47 -35.90 -40.38
C VAL A 1067 -8.50 -36.99 -40.70
N ALA A 1068 -8.56 -37.47 -41.95
CA ALA A 1068 -9.45 -38.58 -42.31
C ALA A 1068 -9.10 -39.86 -41.54
N SER A 1069 -7.80 -40.16 -41.38
CA SER A 1069 -7.32 -41.36 -40.68
C SER A 1069 -7.67 -41.29 -39.19
N GLU A 1070 -7.45 -40.14 -38.55
CA GLU A 1070 -7.82 -39.91 -37.14
C GLU A 1070 -9.33 -40.01 -36.92
N LEU A 1071 -10.15 -39.45 -37.82
CA LEU A 1071 -11.61 -39.57 -37.74
C LEU A 1071 -12.08 -41.02 -37.87
N GLU A 1072 -11.54 -41.78 -38.83
CA GLU A 1072 -11.90 -43.19 -39.01
C GLU A 1072 -11.39 -44.08 -37.87
N ALA A 1073 -10.23 -43.76 -37.29
CA ALA A 1073 -9.70 -44.41 -36.09
C ALA A 1073 -10.60 -44.14 -34.87
N ALA A 1074 -11.18 -42.93 -34.78
CA ALA A 1074 -12.20 -42.57 -33.80
C ALA A 1074 -13.60 -43.15 -34.09
N GLY A 1075 -13.75 -43.97 -35.14
CA GLY A 1075 -14.99 -44.64 -35.50
C GLY A 1075 -15.97 -43.82 -36.34
N GLU A 1076 -15.56 -42.63 -36.80
CA GLU A 1076 -16.36 -41.79 -37.67
C GLU A 1076 -16.32 -42.27 -39.13
N THR A 1077 -17.31 -41.87 -39.93
CA THR A 1077 -17.34 -42.17 -41.37
C THR A 1077 -16.81 -40.97 -42.16
N VAL A 1078 -15.84 -41.17 -43.04
CA VAL A 1078 -15.43 -40.17 -44.06
C VAL A 1078 -15.96 -40.63 -45.42
N ARG A 1079 -16.82 -39.84 -46.06
CA ARG A 1079 -17.54 -40.23 -47.29
C ARG A 1079 -16.96 -39.63 -48.55
N PHE A 1080 -16.20 -38.56 -48.42
CA PHE A 1080 -15.47 -37.92 -49.51
C PHE A 1080 -14.13 -37.40 -49.00
N LEU A 1081 -13.06 -37.73 -49.71
CA LEU A 1081 -11.71 -37.21 -49.49
C LEU A 1081 -11.14 -36.75 -50.83
N GLY A 1082 -11.09 -35.43 -51.05
CA GLY A 1082 -10.61 -34.83 -52.29
C GLY A 1082 -9.22 -34.20 -52.12
N LEU A 1083 -8.21 -34.73 -52.80
CA LEU A 1083 -6.84 -34.22 -52.71
C LEU A 1083 -6.46 -33.51 -54.00
N LEU A 1084 -6.14 -32.22 -53.88
CA LEU A 1084 -5.82 -31.34 -55.00
C LEU A 1084 -4.31 -31.12 -55.00
N ASP A 1085 -3.61 -31.75 -55.93
CA ASP A 1085 -2.15 -31.69 -56.08
C ASP A 1085 -1.39 -31.87 -54.73
N PRO A 1086 -1.69 -32.94 -53.98
CA PRO A 1086 -1.20 -33.09 -52.61
C PRO A 1086 0.33 -33.23 -52.56
N THR A 1087 0.95 -32.70 -51.51
CA THR A 1087 2.39 -32.84 -51.29
C THR A 1087 2.72 -34.25 -50.77
N PRO A 1088 3.63 -34.99 -51.42
CA PRO A 1088 4.01 -36.33 -50.97
C PRO A 1088 4.81 -36.29 -49.65
N PRO A 1089 4.71 -37.30 -48.78
CA PRO A 1089 5.56 -37.43 -47.60
C PRO A 1089 7.03 -37.62 -47.99
N GLN A 1090 7.95 -37.18 -47.12
CA GLN A 1090 9.38 -37.34 -47.35
C GLN A 1090 9.74 -38.83 -47.57
N GLY A 1091 10.31 -39.15 -48.73
CA GLY A 1091 10.68 -40.52 -49.12
C GLY A 1091 9.72 -41.22 -50.10
N ALA A 1092 8.58 -40.60 -50.45
CA ALA A 1092 7.70 -41.08 -51.52
C ALA A 1092 8.15 -40.54 -52.92
N GLY A 1093 9.31 -41.01 -53.40
CA GLY A 1093 9.86 -40.72 -54.74
C GLY A 1093 11.07 -39.77 -54.73
N ASP A 1094 12.17 -40.20 -55.37
CA ASP A 1094 13.47 -39.51 -55.40
C ASP A 1094 13.47 -38.15 -56.15
N ASP A 1095 14.18 -37.20 -55.53
CA ASP A 1095 14.81 -35.95 -55.98
C ASP A 1095 14.03 -34.83 -56.72
N GLN A 1096 14.14 -33.65 -56.09
CA GLN A 1096 13.96 -32.27 -56.58
C GLN A 1096 12.56 -31.83 -57.05
N ILE A 1097 11.76 -31.31 -56.11
CA ILE A 1097 10.94 -30.13 -56.40
C ILE A 1097 11.88 -28.93 -56.29
N GLN A 1098 12.06 -28.18 -57.38
CA GLN A 1098 12.81 -26.93 -57.38
C GLN A 1098 12.32 -26.04 -56.23
N THR A 1099 13.24 -25.45 -55.47
CA THR A 1099 12.95 -24.39 -54.51
C THR A 1099 12.07 -23.35 -55.19
N GLN A 1100 10.80 -23.26 -54.76
CA GLN A 1100 9.92 -22.15 -55.10
C GLN A 1100 10.60 -20.86 -54.62
N GLU A 1101 10.98 -19.99 -55.55
CA GLU A 1101 11.14 -18.58 -55.22
C GLU A 1101 9.75 -18.05 -54.85
N MET A 1102 9.61 -17.39 -53.69
CA MET A 1102 8.40 -16.62 -53.39
C MET A 1102 8.14 -15.63 -54.53
N PRO A 1103 7.11 -15.81 -55.36
CA PRO A 1103 6.84 -14.85 -56.39
C PRO A 1103 6.08 -13.69 -55.77
N VAL A 1104 6.38 -12.51 -56.32
CA VAL A 1104 5.64 -11.24 -56.19
C VAL A 1104 6.05 -10.34 -55.02
N THR A 1105 6.72 -9.24 -55.39
CA THR A 1105 6.73 -8.00 -54.61
C THR A 1105 5.30 -7.46 -54.63
N VAL A 1106 4.54 -7.68 -53.55
CA VAL A 1106 3.17 -7.17 -53.41
C VAL A 1106 3.26 -5.66 -53.26
N THR A 1107 2.72 -4.91 -54.23
CA THR A 1107 2.46 -3.48 -54.05
C THR A 1107 1.16 -3.32 -53.26
N ALA A 1108 1.01 -2.25 -52.50
CA ALA A 1108 -0.26 -1.95 -51.81
C ALA A 1108 -1.47 -1.97 -52.78
N GLU A 1109 -1.23 -1.58 -54.04
CA GLU A 1109 -2.23 -1.62 -55.13
C GLU A 1109 -2.68 -3.05 -55.49
N SER A 1110 -1.76 -4.03 -55.43
CA SER A 1110 -2.07 -5.46 -55.64
C SER A 1110 -2.75 -6.13 -54.44
N GLU A 1111 -2.45 -5.68 -53.21
CA GLU A 1111 -3.10 -6.13 -51.97
C GLU A 1111 -4.58 -5.72 -51.97
N TRP A 1112 -4.87 -4.46 -52.31
CA TRP A 1112 -6.24 -3.94 -52.33
C TRP A 1112 -7.11 -4.57 -53.42
N GLN A 1113 -6.54 -4.75 -54.62
CA GLN A 1113 -7.26 -5.40 -55.71
C GLN A 1113 -7.66 -6.84 -55.33
N ALA A 1114 -6.76 -7.55 -54.65
CA ALA A 1114 -7.03 -8.91 -54.19
C ALA A 1114 -8.04 -8.96 -53.02
N ILE A 1115 -8.00 -8.00 -52.09
CA ILE A 1115 -9.01 -7.88 -51.02
C ILE A 1115 -10.40 -7.61 -51.62
N ILE A 1116 -10.50 -6.71 -52.60
CA ILE A 1116 -11.77 -6.40 -53.29
C ILE A 1116 -12.31 -7.63 -54.01
N ASP A 1117 -11.45 -8.36 -54.73
CA ASP A 1117 -11.84 -9.54 -55.48
C ASP A 1117 -12.34 -10.67 -54.56
N LYS A 1118 -11.71 -10.85 -53.39
CA LYS A 1118 -12.15 -11.81 -52.38
C LYS A 1118 -13.44 -11.39 -51.67
N LEU A 1119 -13.62 -10.09 -51.39
CA LEU A 1119 -14.89 -9.56 -50.85
C LEU A 1119 -16.04 -9.76 -51.84
N CYS A 1120 -15.81 -9.59 -53.15
CA CYS A 1120 -16.80 -9.90 -54.19
C CYS A 1120 -17.19 -11.39 -54.19
N GLN A 1121 -16.22 -12.28 -53.96
CA GLN A 1121 -16.46 -13.72 -53.90
C GLN A 1121 -17.20 -14.16 -52.63
N GLN A 1122 -16.86 -13.56 -51.48
CA GLN A 1122 -17.48 -13.86 -50.18
C GLN A 1122 -18.89 -13.26 -50.05
N PHE A 1123 -19.14 -12.11 -50.68
CA PHE A 1123 -20.44 -11.42 -50.68
C PHE A 1123 -21.03 -11.34 -52.09
N PRO A 1124 -21.35 -12.48 -52.74
CA PRO A 1124 -21.74 -12.51 -54.15
C PRO A 1124 -23.08 -11.81 -54.44
N GLY A 1125 -23.96 -11.70 -53.44
CA GLY A 1125 -25.21 -10.92 -53.54
C GLY A 1125 -24.98 -9.41 -53.65
N SER A 1126 -23.77 -8.94 -53.30
CA SER A 1126 -23.34 -7.55 -53.36
C SER A 1126 -22.18 -7.33 -54.33
N ALA A 1127 -21.76 -8.35 -55.10
CA ALA A 1127 -20.56 -8.30 -55.93
C ALA A 1127 -20.57 -7.19 -56.99
N GLU A 1128 -21.65 -7.02 -57.76
CA GLU A 1128 -21.76 -5.90 -58.73
C GLU A 1128 -21.68 -4.53 -58.05
N MET A 1129 -22.16 -4.44 -56.81
CA MET A 1129 -22.16 -3.21 -56.02
C MET A 1129 -20.77 -2.91 -55.45
N ILE A 1130 -20.08 -3.93 -54.94
CA ILE A 1130 -18.68 -3.88 -54.47
C ILE A 1130 -17.77 -3.53 -55.66
N GLU A 1131 -17.93 -4.19 -56.80
CA GLU A 1131 -17.07 -4.03 -57.98
C GLU A 1131 -17.29 -2.67 -58.67
N SER A 1132 -18.54 -2.20 -58.82
CA SER A 1132 -18.84 -0.92 -59.47
C SER A 1132 -18.36 0.30 -58.68
N ARG A 1133 -18.27 0.19 -57.34
CA ARG A 1133 -17.81 1.25 -56.44
C ARG A 1133 -16.31 1.18 -56.20
N LEU A 1134 -15.78 0.01 -55.82
CA LEU A 1134 -14.41 -0.13 -55.32
C LEU A 1134 -13.35 -0.22 -56.42
N ARG A 1135 -13.67 -0.72 -57.64
CA ARG A 1135 -12.70 -0.75 -58.75
C ARG A 1135 -12.56 0.59 -59.52
N ARG A 1136 -13.47 1.56 -59.31
CA ARG A 1136 -13.47 2.85 -60.05
C ARG A 1136 -12.75 3.99 -59.33
N GLU A 1137 -12.48 3.85 -58.04
CA GLU A 1137 -11.82 4.88 -57.23
C GLU A 1137 -10.38 4.46 -56.95
N ALA A 1138 -9.43 5.08 -57.65
CA ALA A 1138 -8.00 4.74 -57.59
C ALA A 1138 -7.32 5.11 -56.25
N GLU A 1139 -8.05 5.66 -55.26
CA GLU A 1139 -7.51 6.23 -54.02
C GLU A 1139 -8.28 5.78 -52.76
N LEU A 1140 -8.97 4.64 -52.80
CA LEU A 1140 -9.72 4.16 -51.63
C LEU A 1140 -8.79 3.70 -50.49
N ASP A 1141 -9.00 4.26 -49.30
CA ASP A 1141 -8.39 3.78 -48.06
C ASP A 1141 -9.30 2.76 -47.34
N TRP A 1142 -8.70 2.00 -46.41
CA TRP A 1142 -9.42 0.96 -45.65
C TRP A 1142 -10.67 1.51 -44.94
N GLN A 1143 -10.61 2.75 -44.44
CA GLN A 1143 -11.69 3.37 -43.70
C GLN A 1143 -12.92 3.62 -44.58
N SER A 1144 -12.69 4.02 -45.83
CA SER A 1144 -13.73 4.25 -46.84
C SER A 1144 -14.38 2.94 -47.30
N ILE A 1145 -13.59 1.90 -47.51
CA ILE A 1145 -14.08 0.56 -47.87
C ILE A 1145 -14.85 -0.05 -46.70
N HIS A 1146 -14.29 0.00 -45.50
CA HIS A 1146 -14.88 -0.54 -44.28
C HIS A 1146 -16.23 0.12 -43.98
N GLY A 1147 -16.27 1.45 -43.93
CA GLY A 1147 -17.51 2.19 -43.66
C GLY A 1147 -18.59 1.94 -44.72
N TRP A 1148 -18.19 1.79 -46.00
CA TRP A 1148 -19.14 1.47 -47.06
C TRP A 1148 -19.66 0.04 -46.96
N VAL A 1149 -18.78 -0.95 -46.79
CA VAL A 1149 -19.19 -2.37 -46.67
C VAL A 1149 -20.02 -2.59 -45.40
N ALA A 1150 -19.61 -2.07 -44.25
CA ALA A 1150 -20.36 -2.16 -43.00
C ALA A 1150 -21.73 -1.45 -43.07
N GLY A 1151 -21.84 -0.39 -43.88
CA GLY A 1151 -23.08 0.35 -44.07
C GLY A 1151 -24.03 -0.21 -45.13
N ASN A 1152 -23.54 -1.03 -46.07
CA ASN A 1152 -24.31 -1.50 -47.22
C ASN A 1152 -24.44 -3.03 -47.31
N ILE A 1153 -23.66 -3.79 -46.53
CA ILE A 1153 -23.73 -5.25 -46.43
C ILE A 1153 -24.06 -5.61 -44.97
N PRO A 1154 -25.13 -6.39 -44.71
CA PRO A 1154 -25.49 -6.81 -43.36
C PRO A 1154 -24.47 -7.83 -42.85
N LEU A 1155 -23.65 -7.43 -41.88
CA LEU A 1155 -22.59 -8.24 -41.25
C LEU A 1155 -22.72 -8.19 -39.73
N ALA A 1156 -22.25 -9.23 -39.03
CA ALA A 1156 -22.16 -9.18 -37.58
C ALA A 1156 -21.10 -8.14 -37.14
N PRO A 1157 -21.24 -7.53 -35.95
CA PRO A 1157 -20.28 -6.54 -35.46
C PRO A 1157 -18.85 -7.11 -35.43
N GLY A 1158 -17.91 -6.40 -36.06
CA GLY A 1158 -16.49 -6.81 -36.15
C GLY A 1158 -16.18 -7.93 -37.14
N GLU A 1159 -17.19 -8.50 -37.82
CA GLU A 1159 -16.98 -9.57 -38.79
C GLU A 1159 -16.20 -9.09 -40.01
N LEU A 1160 -16.45 -7.87 -40.48
CA LEU A 1160 -15.70 -7.26 -41.59
C LEU A 1160 -14.24 -7.03 -41.25
N ASP A 1161 -13.95 -6.52 -40.04
CA ASP A 1161 -12.59 -6.29 -39.56
C ASP A 1161 -11.83 -7.59 -39.37
N ARG A 1162 -12.51 -8.62 -38.83
CA ARG A 1162 -11.95 -9.96 -38.71
C ARG A 1162 -11.63 -10.53 -40.08
N VAL A 1163 -12.59 -10.53 -41.00
CA VAL A 1163 -12.43 -11.08 -42.36
C VAL A 1163 -11.31 -10.37 -43.13
N VAL A 1164 -11.28 -9.04 -43.11
CA VAL A 1164 -10.24 -8.29 -43.82
C VAL A 1164 -8.89 -8.34 -43.10
N GLY A 1165 -8.86 -8.37 -41.77
CA GLY A 1165 -7.64 -8.62 -41.01
C GLY A 1165 -7.00 -9.95 -41.40
N LEU A 1166 -7.82 -11.00 -41.56
CA LEU A 1166 -7.38 -12.31 -42.02
C LEU A 1166 -6.95 -12.31 -43.50
N PHE A 1167 -7.60 -11.53 -44.38
CA PHE A 1167 -7.14 -11.36 -45.77
C PHE A 1167 -5.83 -10.59 -45.87
N LYS A 1168 -5.66 -9.52 -45.08
CA LYS A 1168 -4.41 -8.73 -45.01
C LYS A 1168 -3.24 -9.56 -44.50
N ALA A 1169 -3.50 -10.45 -43.55
CA ALA A 1169 -2.50 -11.38 -43.02
C ALA A 1169 -1.93 -12.32 -44.10
N GLU A 1170 -2.66 -12.65 -45.18
CA GLU A 1170 -2.09 -13.39 -46.31
C GLU A 1170 -1.05 -12.61 -47.12
N PHE A 1171 -1.06 -11.28 -47.02
CA PHE A 1171 -0.09 -10.41 -47.68
C PHE A 1171 1.06 -10.00 -46.76
N ASP A 1172 1.01 -10.39 -45.48
CA ASP A 1172 2.13 -10.23 -44.54
C ASP A 1172 3.20 -11.30 -44.81
N ALA A 1173 4.20 -10.90 -45.58
CA ALA A 1173 5.31 -11.78 -45.94
C ALA A 1173 6.06 -12.36 -44.72
N SER A 1174 6.05 -11.69 -43.57
CA SER A 1174 6.72 -12.18 -42.36
C SER A 1174 5.94 -13.30 -41.69
N LEU A 1175 4.62 -13.15 -41.57
CA LEU A 1175 3.73 -14.18 -41.04
C LEU A 1175 3.67 -15.39 -41.96
N VAL A 1176 3.49 -15.17 -43.27
CA VAL A 1176 3.44 -16.25 -44.27
C VAL A 1176 4.75 -17.04 -44.27
N SER A 1177 5.91 -16.36 -44.19
CA SER A 1177 7.20 -17.04 -44.12
C SER A 1177 7.38 -17.82 -42.82
N ALA A 1178 6.95 -17.29 -41.67
CA ALA A 1178 7.01 -17.99 -40.40
C ALA A 1178 6.16 -19.26 -40.41
N VAL A 1179 4.91 -19.17 -40.89
CA VAL A 1179 3.99 -20.31 -40.99
C VAL A 1179 4.51 -21.35 -41.98
N PHE A 1180 5.03 -20.91 -43.13
CA PHE A 1180 5.60 -21.81 -44.12
C PHE A 1180 6.81 -22.58 -43.57
N ASN A 1181 7.68 -21.91 -42.81
CA ASN A 1181 8.84 -22.55 -42.19
C ASN A 1181 8.42 -23.55 -41.10
N ASP A 1182 7.43 -23.19 -40.28
CA ASP A 1182 6.90 -24.07 -39.23
C ASP A 1182 6.28 -25.34 -39.83
N LEU A 1183 5.34 -25.17 -40.78
CA LEU A 1183 4.69 -26.30 -41.46
C LEU A 1183 5.67 -27.16 -42.28
N SER A 1184 6.67 -26.54 -42.90
CA SER A 1184 7.74 -27.28 -43.60
C SER A 1184 8.53 -28.16 -42.63
N ALA A 1185 8.86 -27.66 -41.43
CA ALA A 1185 9.54 -28.44 -40.40
C ALA A 1185 8.67 -29.59 -39.87
N LEU A 1186 7.38 -29.35 -39.62
CA LEU A 1186 6.45 -30.37 -39.13
C LEU A 1186 6.16 -31.44 -40.18
N SER A 1187 6.06 -31.07 -41.46
CA SER A 1187 5.78 -32.00 -42.57
C SER A 1187 6.89 -33.03 -42.77
N ALA A 1188 8.08 -32.82 -42.21
CA ALA A 1188 9.14 -33.83 -42.20
C ALA A 1188 8.75 -35.10 -41.41
N ALA A 1189 7.82 -34.99 -40.46
CA ALA A 1189 7.31 -36.10 -39.67
C ALA A 1189 6.07 -36.78 -40.28
N TYR A 1190 5.53 -36.26 -41.39
CA TYR A 1190 4.35 -36.79 -42.05
C TYR A 1190 4.66 -38.08 -42.84
N ALA A 1191 3.80 -39.09 -42.68
CA ALA A 1191 3.79 -40.32 -43.47
C ALA A 1191 2.33 -40.73 -43.72
N TYR A 1192 2.05 -41.36 -44.86
CA TYR A 1192 0.70 -41.88 -45.14
C TYR A 1192 0.28 -42.88 -44.05
N ARG A 1193 -0.95 -42.72 -43.55
CA ARG A 1193 -1.57 -43.60 -42.55
C ARG A 1193 -2.71 -44.41 -43.16
N PRO A 1194 -3.06 -45.58 -42.58
CA PRO A 1194 -4.17 -46.39 -43.04
C PRO A 1194 -5.50 -45.62 -43.10
N LEU A 1195 -6.23 -45.78 -44.22
CA LEU A 1195 -7.50 -45.11 -44.52
C LEU A 1195 -8.50 -46.11 -45.11
N ARG A 1196 -9.79 -45.96 -44.80
CA ARG A 1196 -10.89 -46.73 -45.40
C ARG A 1196 -11.53 -45.99 -46.57
N VAL A 1197 -11.62 -44.67 -46.50
CA VAL A 1197 -12.08 -43.84 -47.61
C VAL A 1197 -11.06 -43.85 -48.75
N ALA A 1198 -11.52 -44.16 -49.97
CA ALA A 1198 -10.69 -44.03 -51.16
C ALA A 1198 -10.63 -42.57 -51.62
N PRO A 1199 -9.43 -41.94 -51.70
CA PRO A 1199 -9.30 -40.55 -52.10
C PRO A 1199 -9.65 -40.36 -53.57
N ARG A 1200 -10.04 -39.14 -53.93
CA ARG A 1200 -10.13 -38.67 -55.32
C ARG A 1200 -9.05 -37.64 -55.55
N LEU A 1201 -8.32 -37.78 -56.63
CA LEU A 1201 -7.11 -37.01 -56.90
C LEU A 1201 -7.29 -36.11 -58.10
N TRP A 1202 -6.77 -34.90 -57.98
CA TRP A 1202 -6.54 -34.01 -59.08
C TRP A 1202 -5.06 -33.66 -59.09
N TRP A 1203 -4.40 -33.77 -60.23
CA TRP A 1203 -2.99 -33.45 -60.42
C TRP A 1203 -2.81 -32.28 -61.36
N SER A 1204 -1.88 -31.39 -61.04
CA SER A 1204 -1.48 -30.29 -61.92
C SER A 1204 -0.67 -30.80 -63.11
N SER A 1205 -0.50 -29.93 -64.12
CA SER A 1205 0.39 -30.20 -65.26
C SER A 1205 1.87 -30.21 -64.89
N ASP A 1206 2.22 -29.90 -63.63
CA ASP A 1206 3.61 -29.87 -63.15
C ASP A 1206 4.15 -31.27 -62.87
N TYR A 1207 3.27 -32.27 -62.74
CA TYR A 1207 3.65 -33.66 -62.55
C TYR A 1207 3.55 -34.47 -63.85
N ALA A 1208 4.64 -35.15 -64.22
CA ALA A 1208 4.60 -36.15 -65.28
C ALA A 1208 3.69 -37.32 -64.88
N ARG A 1209 2.97 -37.91 -65.84
CA ARG A 1209 2.04 -39.05 -65.59
C ARG A 1209 2.70 -40.23 -64.87
N GLU A 1210 3.98 -40.48 -65.11
CA GLU A 1210 4.76 -41.53 -64.44
C GLU A 1210 4.93 -41.25 -62.95
N ARG A 1211 5.15 -39.98 -62.58
CA ARG A 1211 5.27 -39.55 -61.18
C ARG A 1211 3.93 -39.62 -60.45
N ILE A 1212 2.86 -39.23 -61.14
CA ILE A 1212 1.49 -39.38 -60.65
C ILE A 1212 1.21 -40.85 -60.29
N GLN A 1213 1.51 -41.79 -61.19
CA GLN A 1213 1.29 -43.22 -60.94
C GLN A 1213 2.06 -43.75 -59.71
N ILE A 1214 3.30 -43.28 -59.48
CA ILE A 1214 4.09 -43.67 -58.31
C ILE A 1214 3.45 -43.16 -57.01
N MET A 1215 3.01 -41.89 -57.00
CA MET A 1215 2.37 -41.29 -55.83
C MET A 1215 1.01 -41.95 -55.54
N GLU A 1216 0.26 -42.25 -56.58
CA GLU A 1216 -1.01 -42.96 -56.49
C GLU A 1216 -0.86 -44.38 -55.94
N GLN A 1217 0.16 -45.12 -56.37
CA GLN A 1217 0.48 -46.44 -55.81
C GLN A 1217 0.93 -46.36 -54.36
N ALA A 1218 1.66 -45.29 -53.97
CA ALA A 1218 2.06 -45.07 -52.59
C ALA A 1218 0.85 -44.81 -51.69
N MET A 1219 -0.08 -43.94 -52.10
CA MET A 1219 -1.32 -43.68 -51.38
C MET A 1219 -2.22 -44.91 -51.34
N GLY A 1220 -2.37 -45.62 -52.46
CA GLY A 1220 -3.22 -46.81 -52.56
C GLY A 1220 -2.83 -47.93 -51.60
N ARG A 1221 -1.55 -48.05 -51.23
CA ARG A 1221 -1.08 -49.03 -50.23
C ARG A 1221 -1.67 -48.83 -48.84
N GLU A 1222 -1.96 -47.58 -48.48
CA GLU A 1222 -2.54 -47.23 -47.19
C GLU A 1222 -4.08 -47.18 -47.22
N VAL A 1223 -4.70 -47.23 -48.41
CA VAL A 1223 -6.16 -47.26 -48.57
C VAL A 1223 -6.68 -48.70 -48.53
N GLN A 1224 -7.69 -48.96 -47.71
CA GLN A 1224 -8.35 -50.25 -47.59
C GLN A 1224 -9.01 -50.62 -48.93
N GLY A 1225 -8.41 -51.56 -49.65
CA GLY A 1225 -8.85 -51.99 -50.99
C GLY A 1225 -7.85 -51.68 -52.10
N GLY A 1226 -6.78 -50.91 -51.83
CA GLY A 1226 -5.66 -50.75 -52.75
C GLY A 1226 -5.86 -49.78 -53.92
N GLU A 1227 -7.06 -49.18 -54.05
CA GLU A 1227 -7.46 -48.40 -55.23
C GLU A 1227 -7.93 -46.99 -54.85
N ILE A 1228 -7.55 -46.01 -55.67
CA ILE A 1228 -8.01 -44.62 -55.58
C ILE A 1228 -9.34 -44.50 -56.33
N ALA A 1229 -10.28 -43.71 -55.81
CA ALA A 1229 -11.63 -43.65 -56.33
C ALA A 1229 -11.72 -43.00 -57.72
N ALA A 1230 -10.92 -41.96 -57.98
CA ALA A 1230 -10.77 -41.31 -59.28
C ALA A 1230 -9.48 -40.49 -59.32
N SER A 1231 -8.90 -40.33 -60.51
CA SER A 1231 -7.73 -39.47 -60.74
C SER A 1231 -7.91 -38.63 -62.01
N TYR A 1232 -7.67 -37.33 -61.89
CA TYR A 1232 -7.83 -36.34 -62.95
C TYR A 1232 -6.54 -35.56 -63.16
N HIS A 1233 -6.18 -35.32 -64.42
CA HIS A 1233 -5.04 -34.48 -64.78
C HIS A 1233 -5.55 -33.15 -65.31
N ILE A 1234 -5.25 -32.06 -64.61
CA ILE A 1234 -5.72 -30.71 -64.92
C ILE A 1234 -4.60 -29.97 -65.65
N GLU A 1235 -4.91 -29.40 -66.81
CA GLU A 1235 -3.97 -28.55 -67.57
C GLU A 1235 -3.83 -27.16 -66.92
N ALA A 1236 -3.32 -27.13 -65.69
CA ALA A 1236 -2.99 -25.93 -64.92
C ALA A 1236 -1.75 -26.21 -64.05
N ARG A 1237 -0.93 -25.19 -63.80
CA ARG A 1237 0.17 -25.26 -62.82
C ARG A 1237 -0.36 -25.35 -61.39
N HIS A 1238 0.44 -25.87 -60.46
CA HIS A 1238 0.14 -26.05 -59.04
C HIS A 1238 -0.52 -24.80 -58.42
N GLU A 1239 0.09 -23.64 -58.63
CA GLU A 1239 -0.32 -22.35 -58.06
C GLU A 1239 -1.65 -21.83 -58.63
N ALA A 1240 -2.01 -22.23 -59.85
CA ALA A 1240 -3.25 -21.80 -60.53
C ALA A 1240 -4.35 -22.87 -60.47
N MET A 1241 -4.10 -23.97 -59.75
CA MET A 1241 -4.94 -25.16 -59.82
C MET A 1241 -6.29 -24.97 -59.15
N VAL A 1242 -6.33 -24.36 -57.96
CA VAL A 1242 -7.56 -24.12 -57.19
C VAL A 1242 -8.53 -23.13 -57.86
N ASP A 1243 -8.02 -22.30 -58.78
CA ASP A 1243 -8.80 -21.36 -59.59
C ASP A 1243 -9.16 -21.93 -60.97
N SER A 1244 -8.64 -23.12 -61.33
CA SER A 1244 -8.86 -23.72 -62.64
C SER A 1244 -10.30 -24.14 -62.81
N ARG A 1245 -10.95 -23.61 -63.84
CA ARG A 1245 -12.33 -23.98 -64.22
C ARG A 1245 -12.50 -25.50 -64.41
N ALA A 1246 -11.50 -26.17 -64.97
CA ALA A 1246 -11.53 -27.62 -65.19
C ALA A 1246 -11.45 -28.42 -63.88
N LEU A 1247 -10.67 -27.94 -62.90
CA LEU A 1247 -10.65 -28.51 -61.54
C LEU A 1247 -12.03 -28.32 -60.90
N LEU A 1248 -12.50 -27.08 -60.86
CA LEU A 1248 -13.75 -26.66 -60.24
C LEU A 1248 -14.97 -27.46 -60.76
N GLU A 1249 -15.13 -27.58 -62.08
CA GLU A 1249 -16.19 -28.38 -62.70
C GLU A 1249 -16.10 -29.88 -62.35
N SER A 1250 -14.92 -30.50 -62.47
CA SER A 1250 -14.74 -31.94 -62.21
C SER A 1250 -14.81 -32.29 -60.71
N PHE A 1251 -14.32 -31.42 -59.83
CA PHE A 1251 -14.44 -31.55 -58.38
C PHE A 1251 -15.91 -31.49 -57.94
N THR A 1252 -16.66 -30.51 -58.46
CA THR A 1252 -18.09 -30.37 -58.19
C THR A 1252 -18.86 -31.61 -58.61
N GLU A 1253 -18.59 -32.15 -59.81
CA GLU A 1253 -19.22 -33.38 -60.29
C GLU A 1253 -18.95 -34.56 -59.33
N GLN A 1254 -17.69 -34.78 -58.95
CA GLN A 1254 -17.33 -35.88 -58.05
C GLN A 1254 -17.90 -35.72 -56.64
N LEU A 1255 -17.88 -34.52 -56.08
CA LEU A 1255 -18.47 -34.25 -54.78
C LEU A 1255 -19.99 -34.53 -54.79
N LEU A 1256 -20.69 -34.10 -55.84
CA LEU A 1256 -22.13 -34.33 -56.00
C LEU A 1256 -22.47 -35.81 -56.13
N THR A 1257 -21.59 -36.66 -56.69
CA THR A 1257 -21.82 -38.11 -56.69
C THR A 1257 -21.75 -38.75 -55.30
N CYS A 1258 -21.10 -38.09 -54.33
CA CYS A 1258 -21.01 -38.56 -52.94
C CYS A 1258 -22.06 -37.91 -52.01
N LEU A 1259 -22.60 -36.76 -52.40
CA LEU A 1259 -23.65 -36.04 -51.67
C LEU A 1259 -25.05 -36.60 -51.97
N ASN A 1260 -25.27 -37.13 -53.17
CA ASN A 1260 -26.47 -37.89 -53.55
C ASN A 1260 -26.33 -39.37 -53.18
#